data_AF-A0A3R9EKN6-F1
#
_entry.id   AF-A0A3R9EKN6-F1
#
_cell.length_a   1.000
_cell.length_b   1.000
_cell.length_c   1.000
_cell.angle_alpha   90.00
_cell.angle_beta   90.00
_cell.angle_gamma   90.00
#
_symmetry.space_group_name_H-M   'P 1'
#
loop_
_entity.id
_entity.type
_entity.pdbx_description
1 polymer ?
#
loop_
_entity_poly.entity_id
_entity_poly.type
_entity_poly.pdbx_seq_one_letter_code
_entity_poly.pdbx_strand_id
1 'polypeptide(L)'
;MATPTLTTEHEHTGSGHDVVPLIVSADSKAGLRSKAHRLARYLAEHPDTPFESFARSVAAEDTGRAHRAVLLPAGRDGGLRGLEALAAGQNPPDVVRGSARRAERVVFVFPGQGSQWPGMALDLLEWSPVFAGEIARCDAALAAFADWSLVDVLHGRPGAPTLDDGADVVQPVLFAVMVALAALWRAHGVEPAAVVGHSLGEVAAACATGALSHQDGMRVAARWSQAQATLSGRGDMISVPLPVADVRARLAGRDGLDIGAVNAPSWVVVSGDSGAVEELLADLTAEGVRARRIPVGLAAHSRHIDGIRDRLLADLAPLAPSATAVPFHSTVTEGPLDTSLLDARYWFRNLRNPVRFDEATRGLVEQGLGVFAEISPHPVLTVAVQDTIDTLDGRAVVLGSIRRREDGPRSFLGSLAAAYVSGVSVDWTAAFPGGAEPVTLPESGSDATVAAAGLLAAGHPLLGAAVELAEDGGWLFTGRLSAAQQPWLAGHTVFGRTVLPSAVLVELTLHAASELGCARIEELTQHLPVVFAEEALCLQVRIGPVDDAGARRIGVFARPDSVGAAQGGPWTRHATGIMAETAGAAAAPEPVEWPPPGAVAEDAATARDRLRAHGIELGPEFGALTSAWSLDGELFAEVALPAQAGGGAGYGVHPALLDSALQAVALFPAAAESDGWLASSWSGLALHTAGAPALRVRLRATGPDSVSVAATDTVGRPVFSAENVVLGALPAEYVRAPHAEPVTRTGPGLAARLAELPEPARAELVLDLVLDHTAEVLGRDTAINGDNAFSELGFESLTAVALRNRLAEATGLKLRTTLVFDYPTPDALAAHLLAALQPSTEDSDVLAGLDRLEQALFADAGGPPLHGRVKVRLRDLLFRLDGADDAGGPEAGDAPLDAASDDEIFALLDRELDLS
;
A
#
# COMPACT_ATOMS: atom_id res chain seq x y z
N MET A 1 -56.43 -12.82 39.16
CA MET A 1 -56.15 -12.12 37.89
C MET A 1 -55.49 -10.82 38.25
N ALA A 2 -54.16 -10.83 38.25
CA ALA A 2 -53.31 -9.71 38.62
C ALA A 2 -52.56 -9.28 37.35
N THR A 3 -52.68 -8.00 37.03
CA THR A 3 -52.08 -7.33 35.88
C THR A 3 -50.60 -7.08 36.20
N PRO A 4 -49.64 -7.48 35.33
CA PRO A 4 -48.23 -7.32 35.64
C PRO A 4 -47.77 -5.89 35.32
N THR A 5 -47.08 -5.31 36.30
CA THR A 5 -46.34 -4.05 36.21
C THR A 5 -45.08 -4.29 35.38
N LEU A 6 -44.96 -3.63 34.23
CA LEU A 6 -43.73 -3.60 33.42
C LEU A 6 -42.82 -2.50 33.96
N THR A 7 -41.99 -2.84 34.95
CA THR A 7 -40.74 -2.14 35.23
C THR A 7 -39.77 -2.50 34.12
N THR A 8 -39.54 -1.57 33.18
CA THR A 8 -38.43 -1.64 32.24
C THR A 8 -37.23 -1.00 32.92
N GLU A 9 -36.50 -1.79 33.70
CA GLU A 9 -35.08 -1.52 33.95
C GLU A 9 -34.38 -1.66 32.60
N HIS A 10 -34.05 -0.53 31.97
CA HIS A 10 -33.01 -0.52 30.96
C HIS A 10 -31.70 -0.79 31.69
N GLU A 11 -31.23 -2.03 31.61
CA GLU A 11 -29.83 -2.37 31.86
C GLU A 11 -28.97 -1.46 30.98
N HIS A 12 -28.32 -0.49 31.63
CA HIS A 12 -27.26 0.33 31.08
C HIS A 12 -26.07 -0.61 30.82
N THR A 13 -26.07 -1.24 29.63
CA THR A 13 -25.06 -2.18 29.19
C THR A 13 -23.87 -1.41 28.64
N GLY A 14 -22.78 -1.36 29.43
CA GLY A 14 -21.47 -0.85 29.04
C GLY A 14 -21.37 0.67 28.98
N SER A 15 -20.56 1.27 29.86
CA SER A 15 -20.16 2.67 29.71
C SER A 15 -19.51 2.89 28.33
N GLY A 16 -20.01 3.84 27.54
CA GLY A 16 -19.49 4.23 26.21
C GLY A 16 -18.04 4.74 26.16
N HIS A 17 -17.31 4.65 27.28
CA HIS A 17 -15.90 5.02 27.46
C HIS A 17 -14.90 4.07 26.77
N ASP A 18 -15.36 2.98 26.15
CA ASP A 18 -14.50 1.90 25.62
C ASP A 18 -14.22 1.96 24.09
N VAL A 19 -14.63 3.02 23.38
CA VAL A 19 -14.38 3.10 21.92
C VAL A 19 -12.96 3.60 21.65
N VAL A 20 -12.06 2.66 21.38
CA VAL A 20 -10.69 2.92 20.96
C VAL A 20 -10.60 2.85 19.43
N PRO A 21 -10.30 3.96 18.71
CA PRO A 21 -10.22 3.95 17.26
C PRO A 21 -8.98 3.19 16.77
N LEU A 22 -9.11 2.43 15.68
CA LEU A 22 -7.99 1.77 15.01
C LEU A 22 -7.82 2.34 13.60
N ILE A 23 -6.67 2.96 13.36
CA ILE A 23 -6.38 3.73 12.15
C ILE A 23 -5.47 2.91 11.25
N VAL A 24 -5.88 2.66 10.00
CA VAL A 24 -5.09 1.90 9.04
C VAL A 24 -5.04 2.65 7.72
N SER A 25 -3.83 2.95 7.24
CA SER A 25 -3.63 3.50 5.89
C SER A 25 -2.56 2.75 5.09
N ALA A 26 -2.68 2.82 3.76
CA ALA A 26 -1.74 2.28 2.78
C ALA A 26 -1.79 3.03 1.44
N ASP A 27 -0.81 2.82 0.56
CA ASP A 27 -0.76 3.46 -0.76
C ASP A 27 -1.69 2.82 -1.79
N SER A 28 -2.21 1.62 -1.52
CA SER A 28 -3.15 0.91 -2.39
C SER A 28 -4.23 0.17 -1.59
N LYS A 29 -5.35 -0.17 -2.24
CA LYS A 29 -6.38 -1.03 -1.63
C LYS A 29 -5.82 -2.39 -1.20
N ALA A 30 -4.90 -2.96 -1.99
CA ALA A 30 -4.24 -4.22 -1.67
C ALA A 30 -3.33 -4.09 -0.45
N GLY A 31 -2.53 -3.02 -0.37
CA GLY A 31 -1.70 -2.71 0.79
C GLY A 31 -2.52 -2.52 2.06
N LEU A 32 -3.69 -1.88 1.96
CA LEU A 32 -4.60 -1.71 3.10
C LEU A 32 -5.10 -3.06 3.63
N ARG A 33 -5.48 -3.97 2.73
CA ARG A 33 -5.89 -5.35 3.08
C ARG A 33 -4.75 -6.16 3.70
N SER A 34 -3.56 -6.05 3.13
CA SER A 34 -2.35 -6.74 3.62
C SER A 34 -1.98 -6.25 5.04
N LYS A 35 -1.96 -4.93 5.26
CA LYS A 35 -1.73 -4.34 6.58
C LYS A 35 -2.80 -4.81 7.58
N ALA A 36 -4.08 -4.80 7.21
CA ALA A 36 -5.16 -5.28 8.06
C ALA A 36 -5.01 -6.76 8.43
N HIS A 37 -4.61 -7.62 7.48
CA HIS A 37 -4.34 -9.04 7.74
C HIS A 37 -3.21 -9.25 8.75
N ARG A 38 -2.09 -8.51 8.61
CA ARG A 38 -0.96 -8.58 9.55
C ARG A 38 -1.36 -8.13 10.96
N LEU A 39 -2.13 -7.05 11.05
CA LEU A 39 -2.64 -6.52 12.32
C LEU A 39 -3.63 -7.47 12.99
N ALA A 40 -4.52 -8.12 12.22
CA ALA A 40 -5.43 -9.15 12.72
C ALA A 40 -4.66 -10.33 13.29
N ARG A 41 -3.65 -10.82 12.55
CA ARG A 41 -2.77 -11.92 12.99
C ARG A 41 -2.05 -11.58 14.29
N TYR A 42 -1.48 -10.37 14.40
CA TYR A 42 -0.81 -9.93 15.62
C TYR A 42 -1.75 -9.98 16.83
N LEU A 43 -2.98 -9.47 16.72
CA LEU A 43 -3.95 -9.54 17.81
C LEU A 43 -4.38 -10.99 18.12
N ALA A 44 -4.50 -11.86 17.13
CA ALA A 44 -4.81 -13.27 17.39
C ALA A 44 -3.67 -13.98 18.14
N GLU A 45 -2.41 -13.69 17.81
CA GLU A 45 -1.22 -14.31 18.40
C GLU A 45 -0.85 -13.73 19.78
N HIS A 46 -1.27 -12.49 20.09
CA HIS A 46 -0.92 -11.79 21.34
C HIS A 46 -2.18 -11.42 22.16
N PRO A 47 -2.93 -12.40 22.71
CA PRO A 47 -4.20 -12.15 23.41
C PRO A 47 -4.04 -11.25 24.64
N ASP A 48 -2.88 -11.28 25.30
CA ASP A 48 -2.60 -10.51 26.50
C ASP A 48 -2.26 -9.03 26.23
N THR A 49 -2.09 -8.63 24.96
CA THR A 49 -1.78 -7.24 24.62
C THR A 49 -3.01 -6.34 24.83
N PRO A 50 -2.93 -5.27 25.66
CA PRO A 50 -4.01 -4.31 25.80
C PRO A 50 -4.39 -3.69 24.45
N PHE A 51 -5.68 -3.66 24.14
CA PHE A 51 -6.17 -3.20 22.84
C PHE A 51 -5.83 -1.72 22.58
N GLU A 52 -5.88 -0.89 23.62
CA GLU A 52 -5.51 0.53 23.53
C GLU A 52 -4.03 0.73 23.19
N SER A 53 -3.12 0.00 23.87
CA SER A 53 -1.69 0.00 23.56
C SER A 53 -1.42 -0.36 22.10
N PHE A 54 -2.10 -1.40 21.62
CA PHE A 54 -2.03 -1.81 20.22
C PHE A 54 -2.53 -0.73 19.27
N ALA A 55 -3.75 -0.24 19.46
CA ALA A 55 -4.35 0.75 18.58
C ALA A 55 -3.56 2.05 18.54
N ARG A 56 -3.04 2.51 19.68
CA ARG A 56 -2.12 3.65 19.79
C ARG A 56 -0.85 3.44 18.98
N SER A 57 -0.26 2.25 19.04
CA SER A 57 0.95 1.93 18.28
C SER A 57 0.69 1.93 16.78
N VAL A 58 -0.48 1.41 16.37
CA VAL A 58 -0.88 1.41 14.95
C VAL A 58 -1.14 2.84 14.46
N ALA A 59 -1.78 3.67 15.27
CA ALA A 59 -2.00 5.09 14.98
C ALA A 59 -0.69 5.88 14.87
N ALA A 60 0.31 5.56 15.70
CA ALA A 60 1.63 6.19 15.65
C ALA A 60 2.43 5.86 14.37
N GLU A 61 2.18 4.71 13.75
CA GLU A 61 2.74 4.34 12.44
C GLU A 61 1.95 4.93 11.26
N ASP A 62 0.82 5.62 11.51
CA ASP A 62 0.01 6.17 10.44
C ASP A 62 0.66 7.43 9.86
N THR A 63 0.98 7.37 8.56
CA THR A 63 1.53 8.53 7.83
C THR A 63 0.50 9.13 6.87
N GLY A 64 -0.80 8.91 7.08
CA GLY A 64 -1.87 9.48 6.26
C GLY A 64 -1.84 9.07 4.78
N ARG A 65 -1.55 7.79 4.47
CA ARG A 65 -1.45 7.29 3.08
C ARG A 65 -2.78 7.39 2.31
N ALA A 66 -2.75 7.17 1.00
CA ALA A 66 -3.87 7.46 0.10
C ALA A 66 -5.15 6.65 0.42
N HIS A 67 -5.03 5.35 0.70
CA HIS A 67 -6.16 4.50 1.07
C HIS A 67 -6.25 4.39 2.58
N ARG A 68 -7.40 4.77 3.15
CA ARG A 68 -7.58 4.95 4.59
C ARG A 68 -8.79 4.16 5.08
N ALA A 69 -8.65 3.55 6.25
CA ALA A 69 -9.72 2.95 7.01
C ALA A 69 -9.58 3.31 8.48
N VAL A 70 -10.69 3.63 9.13
CA VAL A 70 -10.76 3.78 10.59
C VAL A 70 -11.84 2.85 11.10
N LEU A 71 -11.48 2.01 12.06
CA LEU A 71 -12.38 1.09 12.72
C LEU A 71 -12.75 1.65 14.09
N LEU A 72 -14.03 1.58 14.45
CA LEU A 72 -14.55 2.00 15.75
C LEU A 72 -15.12 0.80 16.52
N PRO A 73 -14.29 -0.16 16.91
CA PRO A 73 -14.77 -1.39 17.51
C PRO A 73 -15.28 -1.20 18.95
N ALA A 74 -16.21 -2.05 19.35
CA ALA A 74 -16.53 -2.26 20.76
C ALA A 74 -15.50 -3.24 21.35
N GLY A 75 -14.39 -2.68 21.85
CA GLY A 75 -13.31 -3.45 22.46
C GLY A 75 -12.50 -4.32 21.47
N ARG A 76 -11.64 -5.17 22.05
CA ARG A 76 -10.66 -5.98 21.32
C ARG A 76 -11.27 -6.89 20.26
N ASP A 77 -12.28 -7.67 20.63
CA ASP A 77 -12.87 -8.66 19.73
C ASP A 77 -13.55 -8.00 18.52
N GLY A 78 -14.14 -6.82 18.74
CA GLY A 78 -14.64 -5.97 17.65
C GLY A 78 -13.50 -5.53 16.73
N GLY A 79 -12.34 -5.17 17.31
CA GLY A 79 -11.16 -4.75 16.56
C GLY A 79 -10.61 -5.86 15.67
N LEU A 80 -10.49 -7.08 16.21
CA LEU A 80 -10.05 -8.25 15.47
C LEU A 80 -11.01 -8.56 14.31
N ARG A 81 -12.32 -8.68 14.57
CA ARG A 81 -13.32 -8.92 13.51
C ARG A 81 -13.31 -7.83 12.43
N GLY A 82 -13.16 -6.58 12.84
CA GLY A 82 -13.10 -5.45 11.92
C GLY A 82 -11.85 -5.51 11.01
N LEU A 83 -10.70 -5.89 11.55
CA LEU A 83 -9.47 -6.09 10.77
C LEU A 83 -9.57 -7.29 9.83
N GLU A 84 -10.15 -8.40 10.26
CA GLU A 84 -10.41 -9.57 9.41
C GLU A 84 -11.35 -9.23 8.25
N ALA A 85 -12.43 -8.49 8.52
CA ALA A 85 -13.34 -8.01 7.49
C ALA A 85 -12.64 -7.05 6.51
N LEU A 86 -11.75 -6.17 7.00
CA LEU A 86 -10.93 -5.29 6.18
C LEU A 86 -9.95 -6.08 5.30
N ALA A 87 -9.27 -7.10 5.84
CA ALA A 87 -8.41 -7.99 5.08
C ALA A 87 -9.17 -8.75 3.98
N ALA A 88 -10.41 -9.19 4.28
CA ALA A 88 -11.30 -9.83 3.31
C ALA A 88 -11.91 -8.87 2.28
N GLY A 89 -11.67 -7.55 2.38
CA GLY A 89 -12.25 -6.54 1.48
C GLY A 89 -13.74 -6.25 1.74
N GLN A 90 -14.31 -6.79 2.82
CA GLN A 90 -15.70 -6.55 3.23
C GLN A 90 -15.83 -5.20 3.93
N ASN A 91 -16.98 -4.52 3.88
CA ASN A 91 -17.17 -3.20 4.50
C ASN A 91 -18.23 -3.23 5.62
N PRO A 92 -17.86 -3.66 6.84
CA PRO A 92 -18.80 -3.71 7.96
C PRO A 92 -19.16 -2.29 8.47
N PRO A 93 -20.30 -2.13 9.19
CA PRO A 93 -20.80 -0.81 9.61
C PRO A 93 -19.84 0.01 10.47
N ASP A 94 -19.01 -0.66 11.28
CA ASP A 94 -18.09 -0.01 12.21
C ASP A 94 -16.75 0.39 11.57
N VAL A 95 -16.65 0.31 10.24
CA VAL A 95 -15.44 0.62 9.50
C VAL A 95 -15.72 1.71 8.46
N VAL A 96 -15.11 2.88 8.69
CA VAL A 96 -15.16 4.01 7.79
C VAL A 96 -13.99 3.91 6.82
N ARG A 97 -14.26 3.91 5.51
CA ARG A 97 -13.23 3.79 4.46
C ARG A 97 -13.32 4.89 3.44
N GLY A 98 -12.18 5.24 2.88
CA GLY A 98 -12.09 6.19 1.79
C GLY A 98 -10.72 6.17 1.14
N SER A 99 -10.60 7.00 0.11
CA SER A 99 -9.33 7.26 -0.54
C SER A 99 -9.13 8.76 -0.65
N ALA A 100 -8.08 9.25 -0.01
CA ALA A 100 -7.64 10.63 -0.10
C ALA A 100 -6.67 10.76 -1.27
N ARG A 101 -7.10 11.43 -2.34
CA ARG A 101 -6.22 11.75 -3.49
C ARG A 101 -5.45 13.06 -3.30
N ARG A 102 -5.94 13.94 -2.43
CA ARG A 102 -5.34 15.22 -2.06
C ARG A 102 -5.61 15.52 -0.59
N ALA A 103 -4.79 16.36 0.01
CA ALA A 103 -5.09 16.92 1.31
C ALA A 103 -6.29 17.85 1.18
N GLU A 104 -7.32 17.62 1.99
CA GLU A 104 -8.52 18.44 2.03
C GLU A 104 -8.46 19.42 3.18
N ARG A 105 -9.08 20.59 2.97
CA ARG A 105 -9.24 21.62 3.97
C ARG A 105 -10.68 21.63 4.45
N VAL A 106 -10.87 21.78 5.75
CA VAL A 106 -12.19 21.74 6.38
C VAL A 106 -12.75 23.14 6.60
N VAL A 107 -14.04 23.31 6.35
CA VAL A 107 -14.84 24.45 6.77
C VAL A 107 -15.59 24.07 8.03
N PHE A 108 -15.49 24.89 9.09
CA PHE A 108 -16.38 24.73 10.23
C PHE A 108 -17.67 25.51 10.02
N VAL A 109 -18.79 24.80 10.07
CA VAL A 109 -20.14 25.32 9.88
C VAL A 109 -20.83 25.34 11.24
N PHE A 110 -21.22 26.51 11.72
CA PHE A 110 -21.87 26.68 13.02
C PHE A 110 -23.36 26.94 12.82
N PRO A 111 -24.27 26.03 13.22
CA PRO A 111 -25.69 26.27 13.07
C PRO A 111 -26.24 27.28 14.08
N GLY A 112 -27.45 27.77 13.79
CA GLY A 112 -28.22 28.56 14.75
C GLY A 112 -28.96 27.68 15.76
N GLN A 113 -30.02 28.22 16.34
CA GLN A 113 -30.92 27.48 17.23
C GLN A 113 -31.67 26.37 16.45
N GLY A 114 -31.78 25.17 17.03
CA GLY A 114 -32.51 24.04 16.47
C GLY A 114 -31.85 22.68 16.71
N SER A 115 -30.54 22.65 16.96
CA SER A 115 -29.77 21.43 17.23
C SER A 115 -29.90 20.91 18.67
N GLN A 116 -30.45 21.71 19.59
CA GLN A 116 -30.49 21.40 21.02
C GLN A 116 -31.33 20.16 21.35
N TRP A 117 -30.97 19.49 22.45
CA TRP A 117 -31.78 18.45 23.09
C TRP A 117 -31.32 18.22 24.54
N PRO A 118 -32.21 17.78 25.46
CA PRO A 118 -31.83 17.54 26.86
C PRO A 118 -30.75 16.45 26.98
N GLY A 119 -29.68 16.73 27.73
CA GLY A 119 -28.56 15.80 27.92
C GLY A 119 -27.53 15.79 26.79
N MET A 120 -27.59 16.73 25.85
CA MET A 120 -26.61 16.80 24.75
C MET A 120 -25.17 16.95 25.25
N ALA A 121 -24.25 16.19 24.63
CA ALA A 121 -22.80 16.25 24.87
C ALA A 121 -22.34 16.03 26.32
N LEU A 122 -23.18 15.45 27.19
CA LEU A 122 -22.81 15.12 28.57
C LEU A 122 -21.70 14.06 28.64
N ASP A 123 -21.79 13.05 27.78
CA ASP A 123 -20.77 12.01 27.63
C ASP A 123 -19.39 12.60 27.23
N LEU A 124 -19.37 13.66 26.41
CA LEU A 124 -18.14 14.36 26.04
C LEU A 124 -17.51 15.14 27.20
N LEU A 125 -18.28 15.58 28.21
CA LEU A 125 -17.74 16.20 29.43
C LEU A 125 -16.90 15.21 30.23
N GLU A 126 -17.31 13.95 30.26
CA GLU A 126 -16.58 12.89 30.96
C GLU A 126 -15.40 12.37 30.12
N TRP A 127 -15.60 12.23 28.80
CA TRP A 127 -14.64 11.63 27.89
C TRP A 127 -13.46 12.55 27.54
N SER A 128 -13.70 13.86 27.34
CA SER A 128 -12.67 14.79 26.87
C SER A 128 -12.37 15.93 27.85
N PRO A 129 -11.14 16.01 28.40
CA PRO A 129 -10.75 17.14 29.25
C PRO A 129 -10.72 18.48 28.51
N VAL A 130 -10.49 18.46 27.19
CA VAL A 130 -10.55 19.68 26.35
C VAL A 130 -11.99 20.19 26.28
N PHE A 131 -12.94 19.30 25.99
CA PHE A 131 -14.35 19.66 25.93
C PHE A 131 -14.86 20.17 27.27
N ALA A 132 -14.56 19.45 28.36
CA ALA A 132 -14.91 19.86 29.72
C ALA A 132 -14.30 21.22 30.11
N GLY A 133 -13.03 21.45 29.75
CA GLY A 133 -12.35 22.71 30.00
C GLY A 133 -13.00 23.91 29.29
N GLU A 134 -13.42 23.75 28.04
CA GLU A 134 -14.12 24.82 27.31
C GLU A 134 -15.52 25.09 27.86
N ILE A 135 -16.28 24.06 28.24
CA ILE A 135 -17.57 24.25 28.89
C ILE A 135 -17.39 25.01 30.21
N ALA A 136 -16.39 24.67 31.03
CA ALA A 136 -16.11 25.37 32.28
C ALA A 136 -15.75 26.85 32.06
N ARG A 137 -14.98 27.18 31.01
CA ARG A 137 -14.69 28.58 30.65
C ARG A 137 -15.95 29.34 30.22
N CYS A 138 -16.81 28.70 29.43
CA CYS A 138 -18.08 29.29 29.03
C CYS A 138 -19.01 29.50 30.25
N ASP A 139 -19.02 28.57 31.20
CA ASP A 139 -19.84 28.66 32.42
C ASP A 139 -19.38 29.81 33.32
N ALA A 140 -18.05 29.94 33.49
CA ALA A 140 -17.46 31.07 34.20
C ALA A 140 -17.79 32.42 33.53
N ALA A 141 -17.82 32.48 32.20
CA ALA A 141 -18.21 33.67 31.46
C ALA A 141 -19.71 33.99 31.61
N LEU A 142 -20.56 32.96 31.64
CA LEU A 142 -22.01 33.09 31.76
C LEU A 142 -22.42 33.69 33.11
N ALA A 143 -21.68 33.39 34.19
CA ALA A 143 -21.97 33.86 35.55
C ALA A 143 -22.08 35.41 35.66
N ALA A 144 -21.54 36.17 34.70
CA ALA A 144 -21.71 37.62 34.64
C ALA A 144 -23.08 38.10 34.11
N PHE A 145 -23.85 37.19 33.52
CA PHE A 145 -25.06 37.50 32.75
C PHE A 145 -26.28 36.68 33.18
N ALA A 146 -26.10 35.57 33.89
CA ALA A 146 -27.16 34.70 34.39
C ALA A 146 -26.83 34.09 35.76
N ASP A 147 -27.87 33.79 36.54
CA ASP A 147 -27.77 33.22 37.89
C ASP A 147 -27.90 31.67 37.90
N TRP A 148 -27.59 31.02 36.77
CA TRP A 148 -27.68 29.56 36.60
C TRP A 148 -26.42 29.02 35.90
N SER A 149 -26.12 27.72 36.06
CA SER A 149 -24.95 27.05 35.48
C SER A 149 -25.28 26.27 34.20
N LEU A 150 -24.46 26.41 33.16
CA LEU A 150 -24.50 25.62 31.93
C LEU A 150 -24.48 24.12 32.23
N VAL A 151 -23.61 23.70 33.15
CA VAL A 151 -23.41 22.28 33.50
C VAL A 151 -24.67 21.73 34.16
N ASP A 152 -25.30 22.50 35.04
CA ASP A 152 -26.54 22.10 35.69
C ASP A 152 -27.70 21.97 34.69
N VAL A 153 -27.79 22.87 33.71
CA VAL A 153 -28.78 22.81 32.61
C VAL A 153 -28.56 21.57 31.74
N LEU A 154 -27.31 21.29 31.34
CA LEU A 154 -26.99 20.11 30.54
C LEU A 154 -27.36 18.81 31.26
N HIS A 155 -27.07 18.72 32.56
CA HIS A 155 -27.45 17.58 33.40
C HIS A 155 -28.95 17.52 33.75
N GLY A 156 -29.72 18.58 33.49
CA GLY A 156 -31.11 18.68 33.91
C GLY A 156 -31.28 18.62 35.43
N ARG A 157 -30.36 19.24 36.19
CA ARG A 157 -30.42 19.21 37.67
C ARG A 157 -31.67 19.93 38.20
N PRO A 158 -32.30 19.42 39.28
CA PRO A 158 -33.43 20.09 39.90
C PRO A 158 -33.10 21.55 40.28
N GLY A 159 -33.93 22.49 39.82
CA GLY A 159 -33.77 23.92 40.09
C GLY A 159 -33.00 24.71 39.02
N ALA A 160 -32.36 24.03 38.06
CA ALA A 160 -31.82 24.67 36.87
C ALA A 160 -32.92 24.90 35.83
N PRO A 161 -32.81 25.93 34.96
CA PRO A 161 -33.72 26.08 33.84
C PRO A 161 -33.55 24.95 32.83
N THR A 162 -34.57 24.73 32.00
CA THR A 162 -34.55 23.74 30.92
C THR A 162 -34.30 24.40 29.57
N LEU A 163 -33.87 23.60 28.58
CA LEU A 163 -33.68 24.07 27.21
C LEU A 163 -34.99 24.56 26.54
N ASP A 164 -36.15 24.22 27.12
CA ASP A 164 -37.47 24.63 26.66
C ASP A 164 -37.96 25.93 27.33
N ASP A 165 -37.24 26.45 28.34
CA ASP A 165 -37.67 27.62 29.13
C ASP A 165 -37.56 28.95 28.35
N GLY A 166 -36.73 29.01 27.31
CA GLY A 166 -36.60 30.22 26.48
C GLY A 166 -35.30 30.34 25.69
N ALA A 167 -35.29 31.32 24.78
CA ALA A 167 -34.13 31.67 23.95
C ALA A 167 -32.90 32.04 24.81
N ASP A 168 -33.14 32.67 25.96
CA ASP A 168 -32.13 33.14 26.92
C ASP A 168 -31.43 32.02 27.69
N VAL A 169 -31.95 30.79 27.63
CA VAL A 169 -31.30 29.59 28.15
C VAL A 169 -30.67 28.78 27.02
N VAL A 170 -31.44 28.46 25.98
CA VAL A 170 -30.98 27.56 24.90
C VAL A 170 -29.80 28.13 24.11
N GLN A 171 -29.77 29.44 23.85
CA GLN A 171 -28.74 30.04 23.00
C GLN A 171 -27.36 30.10 23.68
N PRO A 172 -27.22 30.54 24.95
CA PRO A 172 -25.95 30.43 25.67
C PRO A 172 -25.44 28.98 25.77
N VAL A 173 -26.33 28.01 26.00
CA VAL A 173 -25.94 26.59 26.07
C VAL A 173 -25.47 26.07 24.72
N LEU A 174 -26.20 26.37 23.63
CA LEU A 174 -25.77 26.00 22.28
C LEU A 174 -24.43 26.64 21.90
N PHE A 175 -24.25 27.92 22.20
CA PHE A 175 -22.98 28.62 21.99
C PHE A 175 -21.83 27.89 22.69
N ALA A 176 -21.99 27.56 23.97
CA ALA A 176 -20.96 26.88 24.75
C ALA A 176 -20.61 25.49 24.18
N VAL A 177 -21.62 24.69 23.82
CA VAL A 177 -21.40 23.36 23.23
C VAL A 177 -20.73 23.45 21.87
N MET A 178 -21.11 24.41 21.01
CA MET A 178 -20.46 24.60 19.71
C MET A 178 -18.99 25.03 19.86
N VAL A 179 -18.68 25.94 20.78
CA VAL A 179 -17.30 26.36 21.07
C VAL A 179 -16.47 25.19 21.60
N ALA A 180 -17.03 24.39 22.51
CA ALA A 180 -16.36 23.21 23.06
C ALA A 180 -16.14 22.12 22.00
N LEU A 181 -17.11 21.88 21.10
CA LEU A 181 -16.94 20.97 19.96
C LEU A 181 -15.87 21.47 18.98
N ALA A 182 -15.83 22.77 18.69
CA ALA A 182 -14.79 23.34 17.83
C ALA A 182 -13.39 23.13 18.43
N ALA A 183 -13.22 23.35 19.73
CA ALA A 183 -11.97 23.07 20.43
C ALA A 183 -11.62 21.59 20.41
N LEU A 184 -12.61 20.70 20.51
CA LEU A 184 -12.41 19.26 20.45
C LEU A 184 -11.90 18.80 19.07
N TRP A 185 -12.47 19.32 17.97
CA TRP A 185 -11.96 19.09 16.62
C TRP A 185 -10.51 19.57 16.48
N ARG A 186 -10.21 20.79 16.95
CA ARG A 186 -8.86 21.36 16.89
C ARG A 186 -7.85 20.60 17.74
N ALA A 187 -8.27 20.04 18.88
CA ALA A 187 -7.42 19.18 19.71
C ALA A 187 -7.03 17.87 19.00
N HIS A 188 -7.77 17.47 17.95
CA HIS A 188 -7.42 16.37 17.05
C HIS A 188 -6.72 16.87 15.77
N GLY A 189 -6.07 18.03 15.82
CA GLY A 189 -5.30 18.60 14.71
C GLY A 189 -6.13 19.13 13.54
N VAL A 190 -7.47 19.13 13.65
CA VAL A 190 -8.36 19.59 12.59
C VAL A 190 -8.58 21.10 12.70
N GLU A 191 -7.76 21.86 11.97
CA GLU A 191 -7.84 23.32 11.91
C GLU A 191 -8.73 23.81 10.76
N PRO A 192 -9.69 24.73 10.99
CA PRO A 192 -10.56 25.23 9.95
C PRO A 192 -9.81 26.14 8.98
N ALA A 193 -9.97 25.89 7.68
CA ALA A 193 -9.50 26.77 6.62
C ALA A 193 -10.44 27.96 6.37
N ALA A 194 -11.69 27.85 6.82
CA ALA A 194 -12.65 28.93 6.90
C ALA A 194 -13.75 28.56 7.92
N VAL A 195 -14.46 29.56 8.43
CA VAL A 195 -15.64 29.37 9.27
C VAL A 195 -16.85 30.09 8.67
N VAL A 196 -18.03 29.51 8.83
CA VAL A 196 -19.31 30.14 8.50
C VAL A 196 -20.31 29.81 9.61
N GLY A 197 -21.12 30.79 10.00
CA GLY A 197 -22.13 30.63 11.04
C GLY A 197 -23.51 31.03 10.55
N HIS A 198 -24.55 30.38 11.06
CA HIS A 198 -25.94 30.74 10.80
C HIS A 198 -26.53 31.42 12.05
N SER A 199 -26.86 32.71 11.98
CA SER A 199 -27.43 33.46 13.12
C SER A 199 -26.53 33.35 14.36
N LEU A 200 -27.02 32.81 15.49
CA LEU A 200 -26.24 32.50 16.71
C LEU A 200 -24.92 31.78 16.42
N GLY A 201 -24.90 30.90 15.41
CA GLY A 201 -23.70 30.17 15.02
C GLY A 201 -22.53 31.08 14.67
N GLU A 202 -22.76 32.29 14.17
CA GLU A 202 -21.68 33.25 13.91
C GLU A 202 -20.98 33.70 15.20
N VAL A 203 -21.69 33.78 16.33
CA VAL A 203 -21.10 34.12 17.63
C VAL A 203 -20.14 33.01 18.06
N ALA A 204 -20.55 31.74 17.90
CA ALA A 204 -19.71 30.58 18.19
C ALA A 204 -18.50 30.52 17.24
N ALA A 205 -18.68 30.78 15.95
CA ALA A 205 -17.60 30.87 14.97
C ALA A 205 -16.58 31.96 15.33
N ALA A 206 -17.05 33.13 15.79
CA ALA A 206 -16.20 34.24 16.20
C ALA A 206 -15.39 33.89 17.46
N CYS A 207 -16.01 33.22 18.43
CA CYS A 207 -15.30 32.74 19.62
C CYS A 207 -14.28 31.63 19.28
N ALA A 208 -14.67 30.65 18.44
CA ALA A 208 -13.83 29.51 18.07
C ALA A 208 -12.59 29.90 17.24
N THR A 209 -12.63 31.05 16.55
CA THR A 209 -11.50 31.62 15.81
C THR A 209 -10.66 32.60 16.62
N GLY A 210 -11.10 32.95 17.85
CA GLY A 210 -10.46 33.92 18.72
C GLY A 210 -10.78 35.38 18.37
N ALA A 211 -11.72 35.63 17.45
CA ALA A 211 -12.19 36.97 17.14
C ALA A 211 -12.93 37.62 18.31
N LEU A 212 -13.64 36.81 19.09
CA LEU A 212 -14.19 37.18 20.39
C LEU A 212 -13.58 36.30 21.47
N SER A 213 -13.34 36.89 22.65
CA SER A 213 -13.03 36.11 23.86
C SER A 213 -14.26 35.30 24.31
N HIS A 214 -14.08 34.28 25.16
CA HIS A 214 -15.21 33.58 25.79
C HIS A 214 -16.17 34.53 26.51
N GLN A 215 -15.63 35.54 27.19
CA GLN A 215 -16.43 36.55 27.89
C GLN A 215 -17.30 37.37 26.93
N ASP A 216 -16.73 37.80 25.80
CA ASP A 216 -17.42 38.62 24.81
C ASP A 216 -18.39 37.80 23.95
N GLY A 217 -18.00 36.60 23.53
CA GLY A 217 -18.90 35.67 22.84
C GLY A 217 -20.11 35.32 23.72
N MET A 218 -19.88 34.99 25.00
CA MET A 218 -20.96 34.74 25.95
C MET A 218 -21.80 35.99 26.23
N ARG A 219 -21.20 37.18 26.28
CA ARG A 219 -21.94 38.45 26.39
C ARG A 219 -22.94 38.59 25.24
N VAL A 220 -22.51 38.35 24.00
CA VAL A 220 -23.40 38.39 22.83
C VAL A 220 -24.51 37.36 22.99
N ALA A 221 -24.15 36.08 23.19
CA ALA A 221 -25.09 34.98 23.28
C ALA A 221 -26.12 35.13 24.41
N ALA A 222 -25.75 35.71 25.56
CA ALA A 222 -26.64 35.93 26.70
C ALA A 222 -27.46 37.23 26.57
N ARG A 223 -26.83 38.37 26.25
CA ARG A 223 -27.54 39.66 26.24
C ARG A 223 -28.53 39.75 25.09
N TRP A 224 -28.17 39.25 23.92
CA TRP A 224 -29.06 39.33 22.76
C TRP A 224 -30.29 38.42 22.91
N SER A 225 -30.17 37.30 23.63
CA SER A 225 -31.21 36.29 23.79
C SER A 225 -32.16 36.71 24.90
N GLN A 226 -31.63 37.31 25.97
CA GLN A 226 -32.42 38.06 26.96
C GLN A 226 -33.19 39.23 26.35
N ALA A 227 -32.63 39.89 25.33
CA ALA A 227 -33.35 40.93 24.59
C ALA A 227 -34.44 40.31 23.69
N GLN A 228 -34.13 39.25 22.95
CA GLN A 228 -35.11 38.51 22.12
C GLN A 228 -36.28 37.96 22.94
N ALA A 229 -36.04 37.48 24.17
CA ALA A 229 -37.08 36.96 25.04
C ALA A 229 -38.19 37.99 25.33
N THR A 230 -37.90 39.30 25.24
CA THR A 230 -38.91 40.36 25.37
C THR A 230 -39.86 40.49 24.16
N LEU A 231 -39.50 39.85 23.05
CA LEU A 231 -40.28 39.80 21.81
C LEU A 231 -41.06 38.49 21.65
N SER A 232 -40.93 37.54 22.58
CA SER A 232 -41.64 36.27 22.54
C SER A 232 -43.16 36.46 22.41
N GLY A 233 -43.79 35.69 21.53
CA GLY A 233 -45.21 35.74 21.22
C GLY A 233 -45.64 36.87 20.29
N ARG A 234 -44.71 37.70 19.78
CA ARG A 234 -45.03 38.82 18.87
C ARG A 234 -44.91 38.48 17.39
N GLY A 235 -44.35 37.33 17.04
CA GLY A 235 -44.17 36.90 15.67
C GLY A 235 -43.69 35.46 15.58
N ASP A 236 -43.67 34.94 14.36
CA ASP A 236 -43.39 33.54 14.06
C ASP A 236 -42.47 33.36 12.86
N MET A 237 -41.97 32.14 12.71
CA MET A 237 -41.11 31.73 11.61
C MET A 237 -41.62 30.44 10.98
N ILE A 238 -41.59 30.36 9.65
CA ILE A 238 -41.90 29.15 8.89
C ILE A 238 -40.75 28.80 7.95
N SER A 239 -40.45 27.50 7.87
CA SER A 239 -39.57 26.88 6.90
C SER A 239 -40.36 26.60 5.61
N VAL A 240 -39.88 27.10 4.48
CA VAL A 240 -40.50 27.01 3.16
C VAL A 240 -39.53 26.33 2.18
N PRO A 241 -39.82 25.12 1.70
CA PRO A 241 -38.96 24.39 0.78
C PRO A 241 -39.19 24.86 -0.67
N LEU A 242 -38.88 26.14 -0.95
CA LEU A 242 -38.97 26.76 -2.26
C LEU A 242 -37.76 27.68 -2.52
N PRO A 243 -37.41 27.94 -3.79
CA PRO A 243 -36.40 28.93 -4.14
C PRO A 243 -36.73 30.34 -3.64
N VAL A 244 -35.69 31.11 -3.31
CA VAL A 244 -35.84 32.48 -2.80
C VAL A 244 -36.61 33.40 -3.74
N ALA A 245 -36.48 33.21 -5.06
CA ALA A 245 -37.24 33.97 -6.05
C ALA A 245 -38.77 33.72 -5.94
N ASP A 246 -39.15 32.45 -5.75
CA ASP A 246 -40.54 32.02 -5.64
C ASP A 246 -41.17 32.46 -4.31
N VAL A 247 -40.38 32.46 -3.23
CA VAL A 247 -40.81 32.99 -1.94
C VAL A 247 -40.97 34.51 -2.02
N ARG A 248 -40.00 35.24 -2.60
CA ARG A 248 -40.10 36.70 -2.81
C ARG A 248 -41.37 37.07 -3.58
N ALA A 249 -41.71 36.32 -4.63
CA ALA A 249 -42.93 36.55 -5.40
C ALA A 249 -44.21 36.38 -4.55
N ARG A 250 -44.24 35.40 -3.63
CA ARG A 250 -45.37 35.16 -2.72
C ARG A 250 -45.49 36.16 -1.58
N LEU A 251 -44.35 36.75 -1.16
CA LEU A 251 -44.31 37.82 -0.17
C LEU A 251 -44.66 39.19 -0.77
N ALA A 252 -44.56 39.36 -2.10
CA ALA A 252 -44.83 40.62 -2.75
C ALA A 252 -46.27 41.10 -2.49
N GLY A 253 -46.41 42.29 -1.91
CA GLY A 253 -47.70 42.88 -1.55
C GLY A 253 -48.30 42.41 -0.23
N ARG A 254 -47.60 41.56 0.54
CA ARG A 254 -47.96 41.21 1.91
C ARG A 254 -47.16 42.04 2.90
N ASP A 255 -47.84 42.73 3.79
CA ASP A 255 -47.21 43.41 4.91
C ASP A 255 -46.93 42.43 6.06
N GLY A 256 -45.98 42.77 6.94
CA GLY A 256 -45.70 41.99 8.15
C GLY A 256 -44.83 40.74 7.96
N LEU A 257 -44.35 40.45 6.74
CA LEU A 257 -43.48 39.31 6.44
C LEU A 257 -42.13 39.76 5.90
N ASP A 258 -41.06 39.14 6.40
CA ASP A 258 -39.68 39.33 5.96
C ASP A 258 -39.06 37.95 5.66
N ILE A 259 -38.07 37.89 4.76
CA ILE A 259 -37.22 36.70 4.61
C ILE A 259 -36.27 36.69 5.80
N GLY A 260 -36.34 35.67 6.65
CA GLY A 260 -35.46 35.52 7.80
C GLY A 260 -34.15 34.81 7.47
N ALA A 261 -34.19 33.81 6.59
CA ALA A 261 -32.99 33.11 6.16
C ALA A 261 -33.16 32.51 4.75
N VAL A 262 -32.08 32.43 4.01
CA VAL A 262 -31.92 31.61 2.81
C VAL A 262 -30.88 30.56 3.15
N ASN A 263 -31.35 29.36 3.50
CA ASN A 263 -30.49 28.28 3.98
C ASN A 263 -29.87 27.53 2.80
N ALA A 264 -30.64 27.31 1.75
CA ALA A 264 -30.19 26.61 0.55
C ALA A 264 -30.95 27.13 -0.68
N PRO A 265 -30.50 26.79 -1.91
CA PRO A 265 -31.21 27.15 -3.14
C PRO A 265 -32.69 26.77 -3.14
N SER A 266 -33.06 25.68 -2.45
CA SER A 266 -34.45 25.20 -2.33
C SER A 266 -35.07 25.39 -0.94
N TRP A 267 -34.43 26.11 -0.02
CA TRP A 267 -34.86 26.20 1.38
C TRP A 267 -34.74 27.62 1.96
N VAL A 268 -35.89 28.23 2.23
CA VAL A 268 -36.01 29.59 2.75
C VAL A 268 -36.80 29.60 4.07
N VAL A 269 -36.46 30.49 4.98
CA VAL A 269 -37.22 30.76 6.19
C VAL A 269 -37.86 32.14 6.10
N VAL A 270 -39.17 32.20 6.32
CA VAL A 270 -39.95 33.44 6.39
C VAL A 270 -40.26 33.75 7.84
N SER A 271 -40.10 35.01 8.24
CA SER A 271 -40.30 35.49 9.61
C SER A 271 -41.24 36.70 9.59
N GLY A 272 -42.16 36.79 10.53
CA GLY A 272 -43.08 37.92 10.54
C GLY A 272 -44.19 37.83 11.57
N ASP A 273 -45.22 38.66 11.39
CA ASP A 273 -46.40 38.72 12.25
C ASP A 273 -47.12 37.36 12.26
N SER A 274 -47.54 36.88 13.44
CA SER A 274 -48.13 35.54 13.60
C SER A 274 -49.29 35.25 12.65
N GLY A 275 -50.17 36.23 12.43
CA GLY A 275 -51.32 36.11 11.52
C GLY A 275 -50.90 36.04 10.05
N ALA A 276 -49.99 36.91 9.61
CA ALA A 276 -49.50 36.90 8.23
C ALA A 276 -48.73 35.61 7.90
N VAL A 277 -47.97 35.08 8.88
CA VAL A 277 -47.28 33.79 8.76
C VAL A 277 -48.27 32.64 8.66
N GLU A 278 -49.36 32.67 9.42
CA GLU A 278 -50.41 31.65 9.38
C GLU A 278 -51.16 31.65 8.04
N GLU A 279 -51.50 32.83 7.52
CA GLU A 279 -52.09 32.98 6.18
C GLU A 279 -51.16 32.42 5.09
N LEU A 280 -49.87 32.80 5.09
CA LEU A 280 -48.90 32.29 4.13
C LEU A 280 -48.74 30.77 4.24
N LEU A 281 -48.71 30.22 5.46
CA LEU A 281 -48.62 28.77 5.68
C LEU A 281 -49.84 28.04 5.11
N ALA A 282 -51.04 28.59 5.29
CA ALA A 282 -52.27 28.04 4.74
C ALA A 282 -52.27 28.05 3.21
N ASP A 283 -51.87 29.16 2.60
CA ASP A 283 -51.77 29.31 1.15
C ASP A 283 -50.76 28.31 0.54
N LEU A 284 -49.57 28.22 1.13
CA LEU A 284 -48.54 27.26 0.71
C LEU A 284 -49.02 25.81 0.85
N THR A 285 -49.73 25.50 1.94
CA THR A 285 -50.28 24.16 2.17
C THR A 285 -51.36 23.82 1.14
N ALA A 286 -52.21 24.78 0.78
CA ALA A 286 -53.23 24.61 -0.26
C ALA A 286 -52.61 24.39 -1.65
N GLU A 287 -51.44 24.97 -1.91
CA GLU A 287 -50.62 24.75 -3.13
C GLU A 287 -49.83 23.43 -3.09
N GLY A 288 -49.90 22.65 -2.01
CA GLY A 288 -49.17 21.39 -1.85
C GLY A 288 -47.71 21.55 -1.42
N VAL A 289 -47.28 22.76 -1.03
CA VAL A 289 -45.94 23.03 -0.51
C VAL A 289 -45.86 22.62 0.96
N ARG A 290 -44.87 21.79 1.30
CA ARG A 290 -44.68 21.26 2.67
C ARG A 290 -44.00 22.26 3.61
N ALA A 291 -44.54 23.46 3.74
CA ALA A 291 -44.05 24.45 4.69
C ALA A 291 -44.36 24.04 6.15
N ARG A 292 -43.48 24.42 7.10
CA ARG A 292 -43.59 24.02 8.52
C ARG A 292 -43.23 25.18 9.45
N ARG A 293 -43.93 25.30 10.57
CA ARG A 293 -43.58 26.29 11.62
C ARG A 293 -42.30 25.88 12.35
N ILE A 294 -41.48 26.86 12.69
CA ILE A 294 -40.27 26.68 13.49
C ILE A 294 -40.59 27.10 14.94
N PRO A 295 -40.43 26.20 15.93
CA PRO A 295 -40.87 26.45 17.31
C PRO A 295 -39.88 27.35 18.07
N VAL A 296 -39.79 28.63 17.68
CA VAL A 296 -38.97 29.65 18.37
C VAL A 296 -39.86 30.64 19.13
N GLY A 297 -41.09 30.85 18.68
CA GLY A 297 -42.04 31.78 19.31
C GLY A 297 -41.66 33.26 19.16
N LEU A 298 -40.73 33.60 18.25
CA LEU A 298 -40.38 34.97 17.88
C LEU A 298 -39.97 35.04 16.41
N ALA A 299 -40.17 36.20 15.77
CA ALA A 299 -39.76 36.45 14.38
C ALA A 299 -38.34 37.04 14.30
N ALA A 300 -37.32 36.18 14.40
CA ALA A 300 -35.91 36.59 14.26
C ALA A 300 -35.61 37.05 12.82
N HIS A 301 -34.51 37.79 12.61
CA HIS A 301 -34.10 38.22 11.27
C HIS A 301 -35.18 38.99 10.51
N SER A 302 -35.97 39.79 11.25
CA SER A 302 -37.10 40.56 10.75
C SER A 302 -37.18 41.93 11.41
N ARG A 303 -38.09 42.77 10.93
CA ARG A 303 -38.42 44.08 11.52
C ARG A 303 -38.76 44.06 13.01
N HIS A 304 -39.17 42.92 13.56
CA HIS A 304 -39.43 42.77 15.00
C HIS A 304 -38.20 43.10 15.85
N ILE A 305 -37.00 42.85 15.33
CA ILE A 305 -35.74 43.09 16.02
C ILE A 305 -35.44 44.59 16.17
N ASP A 306 -36.07 45.47 15.38
CA ASP A 306 -35.91 46.92 15.51
C ASP A 306 -36.34 47.42 16.90
N GLY A 307 -37.31 46.75 17.53
CA GLY A 307 -37.81 47.09 18.87
C GLY A 307 -36.80 46.88 20.01
N ILE A 308 -35.74 46.10 19.79
CA ILE A 308 -34.68 45.83 20.79
C ILE A 308 -33.33 46.45 20.43
N ARG A 309 -33.28 47.27 19.37
CA ARG A 309 -32.04 47.85 18.83
C ARG A 309 -31.22 48.59 19.88
N ASP A 310 -31.81 49.56 20.55
CA ASP A 310 -31.06 50.44 21.46
C ASP A 310 -30.53 49.68 22.67
N ARG A 311 -31.31 48.74 23.19
CA ARG A 311 -30.89 47.82 24.25
C ARG A 311 -29.69 46.99 23.80
N LEU A 312 -29.77 46.37 22.62
CA LEU A 312 -28.69 45.51 22.12
C LEU A 312 -27.40 46.29 21.89
N LEU A 313 -27.50 47.50 21.32
CA LEU A 313 -26.34 48.37 21.11
C LEU A 313 -25.68 48.78 22.44
N ALA A 314 -26.47 49.05 23.47
CA ALA A 314 -25.95 49.39 24.80
C ALA A 314 -25.29 48.18 25.49
N ASP A 315 -25.98 47.02 25.50
CA ASP A 315 -25.51 45.81 26.18
C ASP A 315 -24.20 45.26 25.56
N LEU A 316 -24.01 45.47 24.25
CA LEU A 316 -22.86 45.02 23.48
C LEU A 316 -21.80 46.10 23.22
N ALA A 317 -22.00 47.34 23.68
CA ALA A 317 -21.00 48.40 23.54
C ALA A 317 -19.59 48.05 24.07
N PRO A 318 -19.43 47.22 25.13
CA PRO A 318 -18.11 46.86 25.66
C PRO A 318 -17.31 45.83 24.85
N LEU A 319 -17.83 45.28 23.75
CA LEU A 319 -17.15 44.23 22.99
C LEU A 319 -15.78 44.70 22.46
N ALA A 320 -14.78 43.81 22.51
CA ALA A 320 -13.44 44.06 21.99
C ALA A 320 -13.05 43.01 20.92
N PRO A 321 -13.67 43.05 19.72
CA PRO A 321 -13.36 42.11 18.65
C PRO A 321 -11.94 42.27 18.13
N SER A 322 -11.33 41.16 17.72
CA SER A 322 -9.97 41.09 17.19
C SER A 322 -9.93 40.46 15.80
N ALA A 323 -8.96 40.87 14.99
CA ALA A 323 -8.71 40.25 13.69
C ALA A 323 -8.14 38.83 13.84
N THR A 324 -8.54 37.92 12.95
CA THR A 324 -8.14 36.50 12.97
C THR A 324 -7.59 36.06 11.62
N ALA A 325 -6.65 35.12 11.63
CA ALA A 325 -6.08 34.57 10.39
C ALA A 325 -7.03 33.60 9.67
N VAL A 326 -7.94 32.96 10.40
CA VAL A 326 -8.96 32.07 9.81
C VAL A 326 -10.02 32.92 9.11
N PRO A 327 -10.25 32.73 7.79
CA PRO A 327 -11.29 33.43 7.05
C PRO A 327 -12.67 33.23 7.68
N PHE A 328 -13.33 34.34 8.00
CA PHE A 328 -14.68 34.36 8.56
C PHE A 328 -15.68 34.75 7.47
N HIS A 329 -16.49 33.80 7.02
CA HIS A 329 -17.56 34.05 6.06
C HIS A 329 -18.84 34.43 6.80
N SER A 330 -19.18 35.72 6.73
CA SER A 330 -20.43 36.23 7.29
C SER A 330 -21.60 35.82 6.41
N THR A 331 -22.74 35.56 7.04
CA THR A 331 -24.04 35.39 6.36
C THR A 331 -24.84 36.69 6.33
N VAL A 332 -24.30 37.78 6.86
CA VAL A 332 -24.89 39.12 6.89
C VAL A 332 -24.30 40.00 5.79
N THR A 333 -22.99 39.83 5.53
CA THR A 333 -22.26 40.51 4.45
C THR A 333 -21.93 39.55 3.32
N GLU A 334 -21.75 40.07 2.11
CA GLU A 334 -21.43 39.25 0.94
C GLU A 334 -19.94 38.83 0.95
N GLY A 335 -19.64 37.73 1.65
CA GLY A 335 -18.31 37.09 1.61
C GLY A 335 -17.48 37.23 2.90
N PRO A 336 -16.14 37.09 2.81
CA PRO A 336 -15.25 37.14 3.97
C PRO A 336 -15.26 38.51 4.63
N LEU A 337 -15.28 38.51 5.97
CA LEU A 337 -15.36 39.70 6.81
C LEU A 337 -14.09 39.85 7.67
N ASP A 338 -13.61 41.08 7.82
CA ASP A 338 -12.62 41.41 8.86
C ASP A 338 -13.28 41.29 10.24
N THR A 339 -12.80 40.33 11.03
CA THR A 339 -13.35 39.98 12.33
C THR A 339 -13.17 41.09 13.38
N SER A 340 -12.33 42.09 13.12
CA SER A 340 -12.26 43.31 13.96
C SER A 340 -13.53 44.17 13.88
N LEU A 341 -14.39 43.94 12.87
CA LEU A 341 -15.66 44.64 12.67
C LEU A 341 -16.87 44.00 13.39
N LEU A 342 -16.66 42.95 14.18
CA LEU A 342 -17.70 42.24 14.94
C LEU A 342 -18.16 43.01 16.19
N ASP A 343 -18.49 44.30 16.00
CA ASP A 343 -18.94 45.22 17.04
C ASP A 343 -20.44 45.08 17.36
N ALA A 344 -20.95 45.86 18.31
CA ALA A 344 -22.36 45.89 18.68
C ALA A 344 -23.30 46.13 17.49
N ARG A 345 -22.88 46.94 16.51
CA ARG A 345 -23.69 47.24 15.32
C ARG A 345 -23.72 46.05 14.37
N TYR A 346 -22.63 45.31 14.26
CA TYR A 346 -22.60 44.05 13.53
C TYR A 346 -23.60 43.05 14.10
N TRP A 347 -23.57 42.81 15.41
CA TRP A 347 -24.47 41.83 16.04
C TRP A 347 -25.94 42.25 15.95
N PHE A 348 -26.25 43.56 15.99
CA PHE A 348 -27.59 44.03 15.66
C PHE A 348 -27.97 43.72 14.20
N ARG A 349 -27.08 43.99 13.22
CA ARG A 349 -27.34 43.65 11.81
C ARG A 349 -27.51 42.14 11.61
N ASN A 350 -26.70 41.32 12.27
CA ASN A 350 -26.79 39.86 12.22
C ASN A 350 -28.17 39.39 12.68
N LEU A 351 -28.64 39.90 13.81
CA LEU A 351 -29.94 39.52 14.36
C LEU A 351 -31.12 40.07 13.55
N ARG A 352 -30.95 41.24 12.91
CA ARG A 352 -32.01 41.99 12.22
C ARG A 352 -32.19 41.61 10.75
N ASN A 353 -31.11 41.33 10.05
CA ASN A 353 -31.12 41.10 8.61
C ASN A 353 -31.28 39.62 8.26
N PRO A 354 -31.71 39.30 7.02
CA PRO A 354 -31.81 37.92 6.57
C PRO A 354 -30.45 37.20 6.61
N VAL A 355 -30.43 35.96 7.07
CA VAL A 355 -29.26 35.08 7.03
C VAL A 355 -29.07 34.56 5.60
N ARG A 356 -27.97 34.91 4.92
CA ARG A 356 -27.65 34.48 3.55
C ARG A 356 -26.68 33.29 3.55
N PHE A 357 -27.13 32.17 4.10
CA PHE A 357 -26.28 31.00 4.31
C PHE A 357 -25.95 30.25 3.00
N ASP A 358 -26.87 30.23 2.04
CA ASP A 358 -26.64 29.64 0.72
C ASP A 358 -25.53 30.38 -0.06
N GLU A 359 -25.54 31.71 -0.05
CA GLU A 359 -24.52 32.55 -0.70
C GLU A 359 -23.13 32.34 -0.08
N ALA A 360 -23.04 32.31 1.26
CA ALA A 360 -21.80 32.04 1.97
C ALA A 360 -21.27 30.63 1.65
N THR A 361 -22.14 29.63 1.64
CA THR A 361 -21.79 28.24 1.32
C THR A 361 -21.34 28.10 -0.13
N ARG A 362 -22.05 28.72 -1.08
CA ARG A 362 -21.67 28.76 -2.51
C ARG A 362 -20.27 29.32 -2.69
N GLY A 363 -19.97 30.47 -2.08
CA GLY A 363 -18.66 31.09 -2.17
C GLY A 363 -17.53 30.21 -1.61
N LEU A 364 -17.80 29.39 -0.59
CA LEU A 364 -16.83 28.44 -0.03
C LEU A 364 -16.61 27.23 -0.93
N VAL A 365 -17.66 26.71 -1.55
CA VAL A 365 -17.58 25.60 -2.53
C VAL A 365 -16.82 26.05 -3.78
N GLU A 366 -17.10 27.25 -4.29
CA GLU A 366 -16.42 27.82 -5.46
C GLU A 366 -14.91 28.07 -5.23
N GLN A 367 -14.49 28.28 -3.98
CA GLN A 367 -13.08 28.32 -3.58
C GLN A 367 -12.40 26.94 -3.56
N GLY A 368 -13.15 25.86 -3.84
CA GLY A 368 -12.63 24.50 -3.92
C GLY A 368 -12.44 23.81 -2.57
N LEU A 369 -13.09 24.30 -1.50
CA LEU A 369 -13.06 23.65 -0.18
C LEU A 369 -13.91 22.38 -0.20
N GLY A 370 -13.29 21.24 0.14
CA GLY A 370 -13.86 19.91 -0.10
C GLY A 370 -14.51 19.24 1.10
N VAL A 371 -14.45 19.81 2.31
CA VAL A 371 -15.07 19.23 3.51
C VAL A 371 -15.74 20.31 4.35
N PHE A 372 -17.00 20.09 4.72
CA PHE A 372 -17.80 20.96 5.57
C PHE A 372 -18.20 20.19 6.83
N ALA A 373 -17.70 20.61 7.99
CA ALA A 373 -18.01 19.99 9.28
C ALA A 373 -18.97 20.89 10.07
N GLU A 374 -20.20 20.43 10.28
CA GLU A 374 -21.17 21.11 11.12
C GLU A 374 -20.82 20.91 12.60
N ILE A 375 -20.42 21.98 13.26
CA ILE A 375 -20.00 22.01 14.66
C ILE A 375 -21.23 22.16 15.53
N SER A 376 -21.88 21.04 15.87
CA SER A 376 -23.16 21.07 16.57
C SER A 376 -23.48 19.80 17.38
N PRO A 377 -24.37 19.90 18.39
CA PRO A 377 -24.86 18.75 19.14
C PRO A 377 -25.82 17.84 18.35
N HIS A 378 -26.24 18.28 17.15
CA HIS A 378 -27.00 17.52 16.17
C HIS A 378 -27.00 18.25 14.82
N PRO A 379 -26.68 17.58 13.70
CA PRO A 379 -26.68 18.21 12.39
C PRO A 379 -28.07 18.70 11.97
N VAL A 380 -28.17 19.99 11.62
CA VAL A 380 -29.41 20.63 11.14
C VAL A 380 -29.21 21.43 9.84
N LEU A 381 -27.97 21.78 9.49
CA LEU A 381 -27.61 22.48 8.26
C LEU A 381 -26.96 21.57 7.22
N THR A 382 -26.56 20.35 7.55
CA THR A 382 -25.91 19.43 6.60
C THR A 382 -26.71 19.24 5.31
N VAL A 383 -28.05 19.15 5.40
CA VAL A 383 -28.93 19.06 4.22
C VAL A 383 -28.90 20.34 3.38
N ALA A 384 -28.86 21.52 4.02
CA ALA A 384 -28.78 22.80 3.32
C ALA A 384 -27.43 22.98 2.58
N VAL A 385 -26.35 22.59 3.24
CA VAL A 385 -25.01 22.60 2.66
C VAL A 385 -24.95 21.64 1.47
N GLN A 386 -25.49 20.42 1.62
CA GLN A 386 -25.55 19.44 0.53
C GLN A 386 -26.37 19.92 -0.67
N ASP A 387 -27.56 20.50 -0.45
CA ASP A 387 -28.40 21.08 -1.52
C ASP A 387 -27.65 22.17 -2.32
N THR A 388 -26.86 22.99 -1.61
CA THR A 388 -26.02 24.01 -2.25
C THR A 388 -24.88 23.38 -3.06
N ILE A 389 -24.21 22.35 -2.54
CA ILE A 389 -23.14 21.62 -3.24
C ILE A 389 -23.67 20.94 -4.50
N ASP A 390 -24.82 20.27 -4.40
CA ASP A 390 -25.44 19.53 -5.50
C ASP A 390 -25.83 20.48 -6.65
N THR A 391 -26.32 21.68 -6.33
CA THR A 391 -26.67 22.71 -7.34
C THR A 391 -25.45 23.21 -8.11
N LEU A 392 -24.25 23.12 -7.53
CA LEU A 392 -22.98 23.56 -8.13
C LEU A 392 -22.22 22.42 -8.82
N ASP A 393 -22.79 21.21 -8.89
CA ASP A 393 -22.09 19.98 -9.29
C ASP A 393 -20.78 19.75 -8.51
N GLY A 394 -20.74 20.21 -7.24
CA GLY A 394 -19.60 20.10 -6.35
C GLY A 394 -19.41 18.68 -5.81
N ARG A 395 -18.19 18.35 -5.36
CA ARG A 395 -17.85 17.03 -4.79
C ARG A 395 -17.36 17.11 -3.34
N ALA A 396 -17.92 18.04 -2.57
CA ALA A 396 -17.53 18.23 -1.18
C ALA A 396 -18.25 17.23 -0.24
N VAL A 397 -17.61 16.90 0.87
CA VAL A 397 -18.14 16.01 1.92
C VAL A 397 -18.74 16.85 3.03
N VAL A 398 -19.95 16.50 3.47
CA VAL A 398 -20.64 17.18 4.57
C VAL A 398 -20.71 16.26 5.79
N LEU A 399 -20.23 16.75 6.94
CA LEU A 399 -20.11 16.04 8.20
C LEU A 399 -20.85 16.80 9.31
N GLY A 400 -21.24 16.12 10.38
CA GLY A 400 -21.66 16.76 11.63
C GLY A 400 -20.75 16.32 12.76
N SER A 401 -20.66 17.06 13.87
CA SER A 401 -19.83 16.67 15.01
C SER A 401 -20.37 15.46 15.76
N ILE A 402 -21.61 15.57 16.27
CA ILE A 402 -22.29 14.50 17.01
C ILE A 402 -23.78 14.49 16.65
N ARG A 403 -24.48 13.41 17.00
CA ARG A 403 -25.91 13.23 16.72
C ARG A 403 -26.72 13.00 17.98
N ARG A 404 -27.98 13.44 17.92
CA ARG A 404 -28.94 13.33 19.01
C ARG A 404 -29.19 11.86 19.37
N ARG A 405 -29.12 11.54 20.66
CA ARG A 405 -29.35 10.18 21.21
C ARG A 405 -28.38 9.11 20.68
N GLU A 406 -27.24 9.52 20.15
CA GLU A 406 -26.11 8.62 19.88
C GLU A 406 -25.05 8.84 20.97
N ASP A 407 -24.18 7.84 21.16
CA ASP A 407 -22.99 7.98 22.01
C ASP A 407 -22.06 9.06 21.45
N GLY A 408 -21.85 10.12 22.21
CA GLY A 408 -21.10 11.31 21.82
C GLY A 408 -19.67 11.01 21.38
N PRO A 409 -18.84 10.32 22.19
CA PRO A 409 -17.49 9.92 21.81
C PRO A 409 -17.46 9.12 20.50
N ARG A 410 -18.30 8.09 20.36
CA ARG A 410 -18.38 7.28 19.14
C ARG A 410 -18.84 8.10 17.93
N SER A 411 -19.86 8.94 18.10
CA SER A 411 -20.40 9.80 17.04
C SER A 411 -19.36 10.82 16.56
N PHE A 412 -18.61 11.41 17.50
CA PHE A 412 -17.50 12.31 17.21
C PHE A 412 -16.35 11.60 16.49
N LEU A 413 -15.88 10.46 17.01
CA LEU A 413 -14.82 9.66 16.38
C LEU A 413 -15.23 9.18 14.98
N GLY A 414 -16.50 8.84 14.76
CA GLY A 414 -17.05 8.51 13.44
C GLY A 414 -16.97 9.67 12.46
N SER A 415 -17.23 10.87 12.93
CA SER A 415 -17.16 12.09 12.13
C SER A 415 -15.71 12.48 11.84
N LEU A 416 -14.81 12.32 12.81
CA LEU A 416 -13.38 12.49 12.65
C LEU A 416 -12.79 11.46 11.67
N ALA A 417 -13.23 10.21 11.75
CA ALA A 417 -12.90 9.15 10.80
C ALA A 417 -13.35 9.51 9.37
N ALA A 418 -14.58 10.00 9.21
CA ALA A 418 -15.10 10.44 7.93
C ALA A 418 -14.29 11.61 7.33
N ALA A 419 -13.87 12.57 8.16
CA ALA A 419 -12.96 13.65 7.75
C ALA A 419 -11.60 13.09 7.31
N TYR A 420 -11.00 12.21 8.12
CA TYR A 420 -9.71 11.59 7.85
C TYR A 420 -9.71 10.80 6.53
N VAL A 421 -10.69 9.93 6.30
CA VAL A 421 -10.73 9.14 5.05
C VAL A 421 -11.03 9.98 3.81
N SER A 422 -11.60 11.18 3.99
CA SER A 422 -11.86 12.15 2.93
C SER A 422 -10.65 13.01 2.57
N GLY A 423 -9.56 12.93 3.34
CA GLY A 423 -8.31 13.65 3.06
C GLY A 423 -7.92 14.73 4.06
N VAL A 424 -8.70 14.94 5.13
CA VAL A 424 -8.35 15.87 6.21
C VAL A 424 -7.25 15.24 7.07
N SER A 425 -6.28 16.05 7.49
CA SER A 425 -5.26 15.63 8.46
C SER A 425 -5.86 15.58 9.86
N VAL A 426 -5.62 14.49 10.58
CA VAL A 426 -6.11 14.28 11.94
C VAL A 426 -4.95 13.83 12.82
N ASP A 427 -4.79 14.49 13.96
CA ASP A 427 -3.96 14.01 15.06
C ASP A 427 -4.78 13.09 15.96
N TRP A 428 -4.51 11.79 15.87
CA TRP A 428 -5.19 10.76 16.64
C TRP A 428 -4.64 10.63 18.07
N THR A 429 -3.58 11.34 18.45
CA THR A 429 -2.96 11.24 19.78
C THR A 429 -3.96 11.56 20.89
N ALA A 430 -4.83 12.55 20.68
CA ALA A 430 -5.86 12.95 21.63
C ALA A 430 -6.98 11.90 21.83
N ALA A 431 -7.10 10.92 20.92
CA ALA A 431 -8.07 9.83 21.04
C ALA A 431 -7.58 8.69 21.97
N PHE A 432 -6.31 8.72 22.40
CA PHE A 432 -5.72 7.76 23.33
C PHE A 432 -5.30 8.49 24.62
N PRO A 433 -6.17 8.60 25.63
CA PRO A 433 -5.83 9.28 26.88
C PRO A 433 -4.62 8.59 27.52
N GLY A 434 -3.52 9.34 27.68
CA GLY A 434 -2.19 8.80 27.97
C GLY A 434 -2.13 7.88 29.20
N GLY A 435 -2.16 6.57 28.96
CA GLY A 435 -1.94 5.54 29.98
C GLY A 435 -1.40 4.22 29.41
N ALA A 436 -1.68 3.92 28.14
CA ALA A 436 -1.24 2.71 27.48
C ALA A 436 0.18 2.83 26.90
N GLU A 437 1.12 1.99 27.36
CA GLU A 437 2.47 1.93 26.78
C GLU A 437 2.42 1.39 25.34
N PRO A 438 3.17 1.99 24.39
CA PRO A 438 3.25 1.47 23.03
C PRO A 438 3.80 0.04 23.00
N VAL A 439 3.28 -0.77 22.09
CA VAL A 439 3.77 -2.13 21.82
C VAL A 439 4.57 -2.14 20.52
N THR A 440 5.54 -3.03 20.44
CA THR A 440 6.29 -3.24 19.20
C THR A 440 5.40 -4.00 18.21
N LEU A 441 4.98 -3.32 17.17
CA LEU A 441 4.24 -3.92 16.07
C LEU A 441 5.20 -4.73 15.17
N PRO A 442 4.71 -5.78 14.49
CA PRO A 442 5.53 -6.49 13.52
C PRO A 442 5.98 -5.51 12.45
N GLU A 443 7.28 -5.51 12.13
CA GLU A 443 7.87 -4.55 11.18
C GLU A 443 7.02 -4.47 9.92
N SER A 444 6.68 -3.24 9.53
CA SER A 444 6.07 -2.96 8.24
C SER A 444 7.07 -3.36 7.16
N GLY A 445 7.00 -4.62 6.71
CA GLY A 445 7.68 -5.08 5.51
C GLY A 445 7.45 -4.04 4.41
N SER A 446 8.52 -3.47 3.91
CA SER A 446 8.51 -2.24 3.13
C SER A 446 7.84 -2.44 1.76
N ASP A 447 6.51 -2.34 1.70
CA ASP A 447 5.80 -2.14 0.44
C ASP A 447 6.15 -0.75 -0.17
N ALA A 448 6.66 0.18 0.64
CA ALA A 448 6.94 1.57 0.24
C ALA A 448 8.22 1.74 -0.63
N THR A 449 9.17 0.82 -0.61
CA THR A 449 10.39 0.91 -1.43
C THR A 449 10.20 0.37 -2.84
N VAL A 450 9.32 -0.62 -3.02
CA VAL A 450 9.09 -1.29 -4.30
C VAL A 450 8.30 -0.38 -5.25
N ALA A 451 7.22 0.24 -4.78
CA ALA A 451 6.39 1.15 -5.59
C ALA A 451 7.14 2.43 -6.03
N ALA A 452 7.98 3.00 -5.15
CA ALA A 452 8.79 4.17 -5.47
C ALA A 452 9.82 3.90 -6.60
N ALA A 453 10.25 2.65 -6.75
CA ALA A 453 11.12 2.21 -7.84
C ALA A 453 10.35 1.83 -9.13
N GLY A 454 9.03 2.06 -9.18
CA GLY A 454 8.17 1.68 -10.31
C GLY A 454 7.85 0.18 -10.35
N LEU A 455 8.07 -0.55 -9.25
CA LEU A 455 7.82 -1.98 -9.15
C LEU A 455 6.53 -2.24 -8.36
N LEU A 456 5.86 -3.36 -8.64
CA LEU A 456 4.70 -3.86 -7.90
C LEU A 456 5.17 -4.81 -6.79
N ALA A 457 4.46 -4.86 -5.66
CA ALA A 457 4.71 -5.90 -4.65
C ALA A 457 4.26 -7.26 -5.21
N ALA A 458 5.11 -8.29 -5.12
CA ALA A 458 4.80 -9.59 -5.70
C ALA A 458 3.82 -10.43 -4.87
N GLY A 459 3.53 -10.06 -3.62
CA GLY A 459 2.50 -10.72 -2.80
C GLY A 459 2.83 -12.16 -2.37
N HIS A 460 4.09 -12.60 -2.45
CA HIS A 460 4.51 -13.99 -2.20
C HIS A 460 5.70 -14.06 -1.22
N PRO A 461 5.77 -15.03 -0.30
CA PRO A 461 6.82 -15.10 0.72
C PRO A 461 8.27 -15.20 0.20
N LEU A 462 8.46 -15.68 -1.03
CA LEU A 462 9.77 -15.82 -1.68
C LEU A 462 10.02 -14.79 -2.80
N LEU A 463 9.05 -13.91 -3.11
CA LEU A 463 9.18 -12.86 -4.14
C LEU A 463 8.86 -11.50 -3.53
N GLY A 464 9.78 -10.54 -3.69
CA GLY A 464 9.62 -9.19 -3.14
C GLY A 464 8.94 -8.22 -4.10
N ALA A 465 9.16 -8.37 -5.41
CA ALA A 465 8.70 -7.39 -6.39
C ALA A 465 8.35 -8.04 -7.74
N ALA A 466 7.47 -7.38 -8.49
CA ALA A 466 7.04 -7.73 -9.84
C ALA A 466 7.05 -6.49 -10.73
N VAL A 467 7.36 -6.64 -12.01
CA VAL A 467 7.34 -5.52 -12.98
C VAL A 467 7.01 -6.03 -14.38
N GLU A 468 6.20 -5.25 -15.08
CA GLU A 468 5.91 -5.46 -16.50
C GLU A 468 7.04 -4.86 -17.35
N LEU A 469 7.54 -5.62 -18.32
CA LEU A 469 8.61 -5.23 -19.23
C LEU A 469 8.01 -4.43 -20.39
N ALA A 470 8.48 -3.19 -20.53
CA ALA A 470 7.90 -2.22 -21.48
C ALA A 470 8.07 -2.58 -22.96
N GLU A 471 9.02 -3.46 -23.31
CA GLU A 471 9.33 -3.80 -24.70
C GLU A 471 8.29 -4.73 -25.34
N ASP A 472 7.83 -5.74 -24.58
CA ASP A 472 7.04 -6.84 -25.13
C ASP A 472 5.81 -7.22 -24.30
N GLY A 473 5.58 -6.60 -23.13
CA GLY A 473 4.48 -7.00 -22.22
C GLY A 473 4.77 -8.32 -21.49
N GLY A 474 6.05 -8.73 -21.43
CA GLY A 474 6.53 -9.74 -20.51
C GLY A 474 6.53 -9.26 -19.06
N TRP A 475 6.73 -10.18 -18.13
CA TRP A 475 6.76 -9.89 -16.70
C TRP A 475 8.03 -10.43 -16.04
N LEU A 476 8.51 -9.72 -15.03
CA LEU A 476 9.63 -10.13 -14.20
C LEU A 476 9.22 -10.09 -12.73
N PHE A 477 9.27 -11.24 -12.08
CA PHE A 477 9.15 -11.36 -10.62
C PHE A 477 10.54 -11.58 -10.04
N THR A 478 10.85 -10.95 -8.91
CA THR A 478 12.18 -11.01 -8.29
C THR A 478 12.08 -11.19 -6.78
N GLY A 479 13.02 -11.95 -6.22
CA GLY A 479 13.11 -12.26 -4.80
C GLY A 479 14.55 -12.48 -4.34
N ARG A 480 14.72 -12.55 -3.02
CA ARG A 480 15.99 -12.86 -2.37
C ARG A 480 15.76 -13.97 -1.35
N LEU A 481 16.58 -15.02 -1.44
CA LEU A 481 16.54 -16.17 -0.55
C LEU A 481 17.78 -16.18 0.32
N SER A 482 17.63 -16.52 1.60
CA SER A 482 18.77 -16.74 2.50
C SER A 482 18.37 -17.63 3.65
N ALA A 483 19.31 -18.41 4.20
CA ALA A 483 19.01 -19.28 5.34
C ALA A 483 18.53 -18.47 6.56
N ALA A 484 18.93 -17.20 6.67
CA ALA A 484 18.45 -16.30 7.71
C ALA A 484 16.97 -15.91 7.55
N GLN A 485 16.49 -15.72 6.31
CA GLN A 485 15.11 -15.32 6.04
C GLN A 485 14.17 -16.50 5.87
N GLN A 486 14.65 -17.62 5.34
CA GLN A 486 13.89 -18.85 5.16
C GLN A 486 14.69 -20.06 5.71
N PRO A 487 14.75 -20.23 7.05
CA PRO A 487 15.56 -21.27 7.68
C PRO A 487 15.23 -22.69 7.20
N TRP A 488 13.96 -22.93 6.86
CA TRP A 488 13.49 -24.24 6.42
C TRP A 488 14.13 -24.72 5.11
N LEU A 489 14.65 -23.82 4.27
CA LEU A 489 15.36 -24.21 3.04
C LEU A 489 16.66 -24.98 3.33
N ALA A 490 17.27 -24.77 4.50
CA ALA A 490 18.49 -25.47 4.89
C ALA A 490 18.29 -26.99 5.09
N GLY A 491 17.04 -27.41 5.34
CA GLY A 491 16.69 -28.81 5.59
C GLY A 491 16.69 -29.71 4.35
N HIS A 492 16.90 -29.20 3.14
CA HIS A 492 16.90 -30.02 1.92
C HIS A 492 18.33 -30.19 1.37
N THR A 493 18.94 -31.34 1.69
CA THR A 493 20.34 -31.63 1.35
C THR A 493 20.44 -32.80 0.38
N VAL A 494 21.27 -32.67 -0.65
CA VAL A 494 21.53 -33.71 -1.64
C VAL A 494 23.04 -33.89 -1.81
N PHE A 495 23.54 -35.10 -1.57
CA PHE A 495 24.97 -35.45 -1.48
C PHE A 495 25.81 -34.47 -0.64
N GLY A 496 25.25 -34.04 0.50
CA GLY A 496 25.91 -33.13 1.44
C GLY A 496 25.89 -31.65 1.05
N ARG A 497 25.14 -31.27 -0.01
CA ARG A 497 24.94 -29.87 -0.41
C ARG A 497 23.49 -29.46 -0.21
N THR A 498 23.25 -28.28 0.33
CA THR A 498 21.89 -27.72 0.40
C THR A 498 21.44 -27.31 -0.99
N VAL A 499 20.33 -27.89 -1.44
CA VAL A 499 19.78 -27.70 -2.79
C VAL A 499 18.34 -27.22 -2.64
N LEU A 500 17.96 -26.18 -3.39
CA LEU A 500 16.58 -25.73 -3.40
C LEU A 500 15.69 -26.84 -3.99
N PRO A 501 14.62 -27.27 -3.28
CA PRO A 501 13.69 -28.27 -3.79
C PRO A 501 13.05 -27.81 -5.11
N SER A 502 12.85 -28.71 -6.06
CA SER A 502 12.14 -28.41 -7.31
C SER A 502 10.73 -27.85 -7.06
N ALA A 503 10.10 -28.25 -5.94
CA ALA A 503 8.82 -27.74 -5.47
C ALA A 503 8.81 -26.21 -5.26
N VAL A 504 9.95 -25.60 -4.94
CA VAL A 504 10.07 -24.13 -4.85
C VAL A 504 9.91 -23.49 -6.23
N LEU A 505 10.53 -24.07 -7.26
CA LEU A 505 10.42 -23.54 -8.63
C LEU A 505 8.98 -23.68 -9.13
N VAL A 506 8.33 -24.81 -8.85
CA VAL A 506 6.92 -25.03 -9.17
C VAL A 506 6.04 -23.97 -8.52
N GLU A 507 6.16 -23.77 -7.20
CA GLU A 507 5.38 -22.79 -6.44
C GLU A 507 5.56 -21.35 -6.98
N LEU A 508 6.80 -20.94 -7.24
CA LEU A 508 7.10 -19.62 -7.80
C LEU A 508 6.43 -19.40 -9.17
N THR A 509 6.41 -20.45 -10.01
CA THR A 509 5.78 -20.37 -11.34
C THR A 509 4.26 -20.44 -11.28
N LEU A 510 3.69 -21.19 -10.34
CA LEU A 510 2.24 -21.22 -10.09
C LEU A 510 1.75 -19.86 -9.59
N HIS A 511 2.51 -19.22 -8.70
CA HIS A 511 2.23 -17.86 -8.25
C HIS A 511 2.22 -16.87 -9.42
N ALA A 512 3.28 -16.88 -10.25
CA ALA A 512 3.34 -16.03 -11.43
C ALA A 512 2.20 -16.31 -12.43
N ALA A 513 1.82 -17.57 -12.61
CA ALA A 513 0.69 -17.95 -13.46
C ALA A 513 -0.65 -17.40 -12.91
N SER A 514 -0.88 -17.52 -11.59
CA SER A 514 -2.08 -17.01 -10.92
C SER A 514 -2.20 -15.49 -11.04
N GLU A 515 -1.11 -14.74 -10.83
CA GLU A 515 -1.09 -13.28 -10.98
C GLU A 515 -1.42 -12.82 -12.41
N LEU A 516 -1.05 -13.63 -13.41
CA LEU A 516 -1.29 -13.34 -14.82
C LEU A 516 -2.59 -13.98 -15.36
N GLY A 517 -3.39 -14.61 -14.50
CA GLY A 517 -4.63 -15.28 -14.91
C GLY A 517 -4.43 -16.52 -15.80
N CYS A 518 -3.23 -17.10 -15.82
CA CYS A 518 -2.93 -18.34 -16.53
C CYS A 518 -3.40 -19.54 -15.69
N ALA A 519 -4.33 -20.33 -16.23
CA ALA A 519 -4.96 -21.43 -15.50
C ALA A 519 -4.06 -22.67 -15.36
N ARG A 520 -3.05 -22.82 -16.23
CA ARG A 520 -2.24 -24.04 -16.34
C ARG A 520 -0.82 -23.74 -16.78
N ILE A 521 0.13 -24.50 -16.23
CA ILE A 521 1.50 -24.59 -16.76
C ILE A 521 1.57 -25.90 -17.54
N GLU A 522 1.76 -25.79 -18.85
CA GLU A 522 1.83 -26.92 -19.78
C GLU A 522 3.05 -27.78 -19.52
N GLU A 523 4.20 -27.11 -19.35
CA GLU A 523 5.48 -27.76 -19.11
C GLU A 523 6.36 -26.87 -18.23
N LEU A 524 7.07 -27.47 -17.28
CA LEU A 524 8.14 -26.85 -16.52
C LEU A 524 9.29 -27.85 -16.36
N THR A 525 10.40 -27.58 -17.02
CA THR A 525 11.61 -28.40 -16.99
C THR A 525 12.71 -27.70 -16.21
N GLN A 526 13.24 -28.39 -15.21
CA GLN A 526 14.42 -27.98 -14.46
C GLN A 526 15.68 -28.58 -15.10
N HIS A 527 16.56 -27.69 -15.57
CA HIS A 527 17.82 -28.05 -16.23
C HIS A 527 18.96 -28.26 -15.25
N LEU A 528 18.99 -27.45 -14.18
CA LEU A 528 20.08 -27.43 -13.21
C LEU A 528 19.52 -27.25 -11.79
N PRO A 529 19.98 -28.03 -10.80
CA PRO A 529 19.69 -27.77 -9.39
C PRO A 529 20.15 -26.37 -8.97
N VAL A 530 19.36 -25.70 -8.12
CA VAL A 530 19.80 -24.45 -7.48
C VAL A 530 20.53 -24.82 -6.20
N VAL A 531 21.86 -24.67 -6.19
CA VAL A 531 22.65 -24.89 -4.98
C VAL A 531 22.53 -23.65 -4.09
N PHE A 532 22.12 -23.87 -2.85
CA PHE A 532 21.86 -22.85 -1.85
C PHE A 532 22.98 -22.92 -0.80
N ALA A 533 24.03 -22.10 -0.95
CA ALA A 533 25.17 -22.05 -0.02
C ALA A 533 24.86 -21.14 1.19
N GLU A 534 25.86 -20.81 2.01
CA GLU A 534 25.72 -19.81 3.10
C GLU A 534 25.38 -18.40 2.58
N GLU A 535 25.73 -18.11 1.33
CA GLU A 535 25.45 -16.83 0.67
C GLU A 535 23.97 -16.72 0.26
N ALA A 536 23.42 -15.51 0.33
CA ALA A 536 22.07 -15.24 -0.16
C ALA A 536 22.00 -15.45 -1.69
N LEU A 537 20.80 -15.74 -2.19
CA LEU A 537 20.53 -15.92 -3.62
C LEU A 537 19.53 -14.88 -4.10
N CYS A 538 19.83 -14.22 -5.21
CA CYS A 538 18.83 -13.45 -5.96
C CYS A 538 18.13 -14.39 -6.94
N LEU A 539 16.81 -14.30 -7.02
CA LEU A 539 15.98 -15.16 -7.86
C LEU A 539 15.08 -14.32 -8.75
N GLN A 540 14.95 -14.71 -10.02
CA GLN A 540 14.08 -14.07 -11.00
C GLN A 540 13.22 -15.09 -11.72
N VAL A 541 11.93 -14.81 -11.82
CA VAL A 541 10.99 -15.55 -12.67
C VAL A 541 10.58 -14.60 -13.80
N ARG A 542 11.04 -14.90 -15.00
CA ARG A 542 10.71 -14.15 -16.21
C ARG A 542 9.60 -14.85 -16.97
N ILE A 543 8.51 -14.14 -17.21
CA ILE A 543 7.41 -14.57 -18.08
C ILE A 543 7.50 -13.76 -19.36
N GLY A 544 7.54 -14.45 -20.50
CA GLY A 544 7.55 -13.83 -21.81
C GLY A 544 6.21 -13.20 -22.21
N PRO A 545 6.19 -12.51 -23.36
CA PRO A 545 4.96 -12.02 -23.96
C PRO A 545 4.03 -13.19 -24.34
N VAL A 546 2.76 -12.87 -24.58
CA VAL A 546 1.80 -13.82 -25.17
C VAL A 546 2.21 -14.09 -26.61
N ASP A 547 2.33 -15.36 -26.98
CA ASP A 547 2.49 -15.75 -28.39
C ASP A 547 1.14 -15.90 -29.11
N ASP A 548 1.18 -16.15 -30.43
CA ASP A 548 -0.03 -16.29 -31.26
C ASP A 548 -0.98 -17.41 -30.80
N ALA A 549 -0.50 -18.35 -29.97
CA ALA A 549 -1.28 -19.46 -29.41
C ALA A 549 -1.84 -19.15 -28.01
N GLY A 550 -1.62 -17.94 -27.47
CA GLY A 550 -2.05 -17.58 -26.11
C GLY A 550 -1.16 -18.17 -25.02
N ALA A 551 0.06 -18.60 -25.37
CA ALA A 551 1.02 -19.19 -24.44
C ALA A 551 2.14 -18.19 -24.10
N ARG A 552 2.72 -18.34 -22.91
CA ARG A 552 3.82 -17.52 -22.41
C ARG A 552 4.98 -18.41 -21.98
N ARG A 553 6.20 -18.00 -22.33
CA ARG A 553 7.42 -18.72 -21.95
C ARG A 553 7.86 -18.35 -20.53
N ILE A 554 8.24 -19.33 -19.75
CA ILE A 554 8.74 -19.20 -18.38
C ILE A 554 10.27 -19.38 -18.40
N GLY A 555 10.98 -18.54 -17.65
CA GLY A 555 12.37 -18.78 -17.30
C GLY A 555 12.62 -18.46 -15.84
N VAL A 556 13.22 -19.39 -15.10
CA VAL A 556 13.63 -19.18 -13.71
C VAL A 556 15.14 -19.09 -13.64
N PHE A 557 15.62 -17.99 -13.06
CA PHE A 557 17.03 -17.64 -12.98
C PHE A 557 17.43 -17.40 -11.54
N ALA A 558 18.65 -17.79 -11.20
CA ALA A 558 19.24 -17.48 -9.90
C ALA A 558 20.70 -17.07 -10.05
N ARG A 559 21.19 -16.32 -9.07
CA ARG A 559 22.62 -16.03 -8.91
C ARG A 559 22.95 -15.80 -7.43
N PRO A 560 24.21 -16.07 -7.01
CA PRO A 560 24.70 -15.66 -5.70
C PRO A 560 24.61 -14.15 -5.52
N ASP A 561 24.20 -13.73 -4.33
CA ASP A 561 24.13 -12.34 -3.89
C ASP A 561 25.45 -11.94 -3.21
N SER A 562 26.50 -11.77 -4.03
CA SER A 562 27.81 -11.33 -3.55
C SER A 562 27.76 -9.84 -3.20
N VAL A 563 27.68 -9.53 -1.91
CA VAL A 563 27.68 -8.16 -1.38
C VAL A 563 29.03 -7.49 -1.72
N GLY A 564 29.02 -6.46 -2.58
CA GLY A 564 30.17 -5.56 -2.79
C GLY A 564 30.83 -5.56 -4.17
N ALA A 565 30.44 -6.42 -5.12
CA ALA A 565 30.85 -6.27 -6.51
C ALA A 565 29.81 -5.46 -7.30
N ALA A 566 30.21 -4.36 -7.93
CA ALA A 566 29.33 -3.52 -8.76
C ALA A 566 28.67 -4.28 -9.95
N GLN A 567 29.07 -5.53 -10.19
CA GLN A 567 28.40 -6.49 -11.06
C GLN A 567 28.39 -7.85 -10.33
N GLY A 568 27.23 -8.28 -9.82
CA GLY A 568 27.07 -9.66 -9.33
C GLY A 568 27.39 -10.68 -10.43
N GLY A 569 27.65 -11.93 -10.04
CA GLY A 569 27.95 -13.03 -10.97
C GLY A 569 26.85 -13.25 -12.05
N PRO A 570 27.16 -14.04 -13.11
CA PRO A 570 26.23 -14.26 -14.20
C PRO A 570 24.95 -14.97 -13.71
N TRP A 571 23.80 -14.58 -14.27
CA TRP A 571 22.54 -15.29 -14.04
C TRP A 571 22.59 -16.68 -14.62
N THR A 572 22.28 -17.68 -13.81
CA THR A 572 22.13 -19.07 -14.26
C THR A 572 20.66 -19.38 -14.45
N ARG A 573 20.31 -19.98 -15.58
CA ARG A 573 18.93 -20.43 -15.86
C ARG A 573 18.74 -21.84 -15.32
N HIS A 574 17.84 -21.99 -14.36
CA HIS A 574 17.59 -23.26 -13.69
C HIS A 574 16.38 -24.00 -14.23
N ALA A 575 15.35 -23.28 -14.68
CA ALA A 575 14.16 -23.89 -15.27
C ALA A 575 13.62 -23.09 -16.46
N THR A 576 12.95 -23.79 -17.36
CA THR A 576 12.16 -23.21 -18.46
C THR A 576 10.81 -23.88 -18.53
N GLY A 577 9.81 -23.16 -19.02
CA GLY A 577 8.47 -23.74 -19.15
C GLY A 577 7.58 -22.95 -20.09
N ILE A 578 6.33 -23.41 -20.19
CA ILE A 578 5.27 -22.79 -20.97
C ILE A 578 4.01 -22.77 -20.11
N MET A 579 3.34 -21.63 -20.02
CA MET A 579 2.00 -21.49 -19.44
C MET A 579 1.02 -21.02 -20.51
N ALA A 580 -0.26 -21.38 -20.35
CA ALA A 580 -1.31 -21.03 -21.30
C ALA A 580 -2.49 -20.34 -20.61
N GLU A 581 -3.07 -19.35 -21.28
CA GLU A 581 -4.25 -18.62 -20.80
C GLU A 581 -5.54 -19.43 -20.97
N THR A 582 -5.62 -20.28 -22.01
CA THR A 582 -6.84 -21.02 -22.34
C THR A 582 -6.83 -22.40 -21.69
N ALA A 583 -7.73 -22.60 -20.72
CA ALA A 583 -7.97 -23.87 -20.08
C ALA A 583 -8.52 -24.91 -21.08
N GLY A 584 -7.68 -25.84 -21.52
CA GLY A 584 -8.14 -27.23 -21.47
C GLY A 584 -8.36 -27.51 -19.99
N ALA A 585 -9.62 -27.52 -19.53
CA ALA A 585 -9.94 -27.67 -18.11
C ALA A 585 -9.19 -28.89 -17.55
N ALA A 586 -8.12 -28.65 -16.79
CA ALA A 586 -7.44 -29.71 -16.08
C ALA A 586 -8.48 -30.36 -15.18
N ALA A 587 -8.75 -31.65 -15.40
CA ALA A 587 -9.77 -32.34 -14.65
C ALA A 587 -9.44 -32.23 -13.16
N ALA A 588 -10.33 -31.61 -12.40
CA ALA A 588 -10.19 -31.55 -10.95
C ALA A 588 -10.02 -32.99 -10.42
N PRO A 589 -9.13 -33.21 -9.44
CA PRO A 589 -9.03 -34.49 -8.74
C PRO A 589 -10.41 -35.01 -8.33
N GLU A 590 -10.75 -36.23 -8.76
CA GLU A 590 -11.98 -36.87 -8.32
C GLU A 590 -11.91 -37.16 -6.81
N PRO A 591 -13.01 -36.97 -6.06
CA PRO A 591 -13.06 -37.32 -4.66
C PRO A 591 -12.89 -38.83 -4.46
N VAL A 592 -11.98 -39.21 -3.56
CA VAL A 592 -11.74 -40.61 -3.19
C VAL A 592 -12.02 -40.79 -1.70
N GLU A 593 -12.62 -41.92 -1.30
CA GLU A 593 -12.76 -42.30 0.10
C GLU A 593 -11.39 -42.55 0.73
N TRP A 594 -11.16 -42.07 1.97
CA TRP A 594 -9.81 -41.99 2.55
C TRP A 594 -9.71 -42.62 3.95
N PRO A 595 -8.75 -43.54 4.20
CA PRO A 595 -7.93 -44.21 3.19
C PRO A 595 -8.81 -45.11 2.29
N PRO A 596 -8.40 -45.39 1.03
CA PRO A 596 -9.20 -46.20 0.13
C PRO A 596 -9.49 -47.59 0.71
N PRO A 597 -10.74 -48.09 0.63
CA PRO A 597 -11.07 -49.43 1.11
C PRO A 597 -10.21 -50.52 0.46
N GLY A 598 -9.54 -51.32 1.27
CA GLY A 598 -8.65 -52.40 0.78
C GLY A 598 -7.19 -51.99 0.55
N ALA A 599 -6.84 -50.71 0.75
CA ALA A 599 -5.45 -50.27 0.66
C ALA A 599 -4.57 -50.84 1.78
N VAL A 600 -3.34 -51.19 1.45
CA VAL A 600 -2.34 -51.73 2.38
C VAL A 600 -1.53 -50.57 2.95
N ALA A 601 -1.39 -50.50 4.27
CA ALA A 601 -0.59 -49.44 4.90
C ALA A 601 0.91 -49.62 4.62
N GLU A 602 1.55 -48.55 4.19
CA GLU A 602 3.00 -48.46 3.95
C GLU A 602 3.67 -47.69 5.10
N ASP A 603 4.91 -48.05 5.44
CA ASP A 603 5.68 -47.31 6.44
C ASP A 603 6.34 -46.08 5.81
N ALA A 604 5.85 -44.89 6.18
CA ALA A 604 6.40 -43.61 5.73
C ALA A 604 7.89 -43.42 6.07
N ALA A 605 8.43 -44.10 7.10
CA ALA A 605 9.87 -44.07 7.38
C ALA A 605 10.70 -44.73 6.26
N THR A 606 10.15 -45.74 5.59
CA THR A 606 10.81 -46.43 4.47
C THR A 606 11.10 -45.48 3.31
N ALA A 607 10.21 -44.53 3.02
CA ALA A 607 10.42 -43.53 1.97
C ALA A 607 11.68 -42.69 2.26
N ARG A 608 11.81 -42.19 3.50
CA ARG A 608 12.96 -41.38 3.93
C ARG A 608 14.26 -42.19 3.94
N ASP A 609 14.21 -43.44 4.38
CA ASP A 609 15.40 -44.30 4.39
C ASP A 609 15.90 -44.61 2.98
N ARG A 610 15.00 -44.81 2.02
CA ARG A 610 15.34 -44.98 0.59
C ARG A 610 15.93 -43.71 -0.01
N LEU A 611 15.35 -42.54 0.27
CA LEU A 611 15.89 -41.25 -0.18
C LEU A 611 17.29 -41.00 0.39
N ARG A 612 17.50 -41.30 1.68
CA ARG A 612 18.83 -41.20 2.33
C ARG A 612 19.85 -42.14 1.69
N ALA A 613 19.46 -43.36 1.33
CA ALA A 613 20.34 -44.30 0.63
C ALA A 613 20.83 -43.77 -0.73
N HIS A 614 20.08 -42.85 -1.34
CA HIS A 614 20.43 -42.17 -2.61
C HIS A 614 20.99 -40.76 -2.39
N GLY A 615 21.47 -40.47 -1.17
CA GLY A 615 22.15 -39.21 -0.85
C GLY A 615 21.22 -38.02 -0.62
N ILE A 616 19.91 -38.21 -0.53
CA ILE A 616 18.94 -37.15 -0.23
C ILE A 616 18.64 -37.16 1.27
N GLU A 617 19.14 -36.15 1.97
CA GLU A 617 18.96 -35.96 3.41
C GLU A 617 18.00 -34.81 3.68
N LEU A 618 16.88 -35.16 4.31
CA LEU A 618 15.78 -34.24 4.59
C LEU A 618 15.69 -33.96 6.10
N GLY A 619 15.71 -32.68 6.45
CA GLY A 619 15.49 -32.15 7.78
C GLY A 619 14.02 -32.28 8.23
N PRO A 620 13.73 -31.97 9.51
CA PRO A 620 12.38 -32.09 10.06
C PRO A 620 11.34 -31.21 9.35
N GLU A 621 11.77 -30.16 8.66
CA GLU A 621 10.93 -29.24 7.89
C GLU A 621 10.32 -29.91 6.65
N PHE A 622 10.99 -30.92 6.11
CA PHE A 622 10.55 -31.73 4.97
C PHE A 622 9.99 -33.09 5.40
N GLY A 623 9.73 -33.28 6.70
CA GLY A 623 9.14 -34.48 7.27
C GLY A 623 7.61 -34.47 7.29
N ALA A 624 6.95 -33.93 6.26
CA ALA A 624 5.50 -33.73 6.27
C ALA A 624 4.68 -35.01 6.01
N LEU A 625 5.30 -36.08 5.49
CA LEU A 625 4.61 -37.35 5.19
C LEU A 625 4.23 -38.08 6.48
N THR A 626 2.93 -38.10 6.80
CA THR A 626 2.41 -38.67 8.05
C THR A 626 1.99 -40.13 7.90
N SER A 627 1.42 -40.49 6.76
CA SER A 627 0.82 -41.81 6.51
C SER A 627 0.79 -42.08 5.00
N ALA A 628 0.93 -43.36 4.63
CA ALA A 628 0.88 -43.79 3.24
C ALA A 628 0.20 -45.15 3.10
N TRP A 629 -0.44 -45.38 1.95
CA TRP A 629 -1.09 -46.64 1.59
C TRP A 629 -0.88 -46.97 0.12
N SER A 630 -0.86 -48.25 -0.22
CA SER A 630 -0.81 -48.76 -1.59
C SER A 630 -2.07 -49.54 -1.96
N LEU A 631 -2.57 -49.33 -3.17
CA LEU A 631 -3.70 -50.08 -3.73
C LEU A 631 -3.60 -50.12 -5.25
N ASP A 632 -3.67 -51.31 -5.85
CA ASP A 632 -3.70 -51.52 -7.31
C ASP A 632 -2.61 -50.78 -8.12
N GLY A 633 -1.41 -50.62 -7.54
CA GLY A 633 -0.29 -49.91 -8.17
C GLY A 633 -0.37 -48.38 -8.08
N GLU A 634 -1.25 -47.84 -7.23
CA GLU A 634 -1.33 -46.43 -6.84
C GLU A 634 -0.88 -46.25 -5.38
N LEU A 635 -0.40 -45.05 -5.07
CA LEU A 635 -0.05 -44.65 -3.71
C LEU A 635 -0.95 -43.51 -3.24
N PHE A 636 -1.33 -43.57 -1.98
CA PHE A 636 -2.15 -42.58 -1.29
C PHE A 636 -1.35 -42.10 -0.08
N ALA A 637 -1.13 -40.80 0.05
CA ALA A 637 -0.32 -40.22 1.11
C ALA A 637 -1.06 -39.05 1.79
N GLU A 638 -0.98 -38.97 3.12
CA GLU A 638 -1.31 -37.73 3.84
C GLU A 638 -0.03 -37.00 4.18
N VAL A 639 -0.01 -35.72 3.88
CA VAL A 639 1.08 -34.81 4.22
C VAL A 639 0.53 -33.62 5.01
N ALA A 640 1.21 -33.24 6.09
CA ALA A 640 0.82 -32.12 6.93
C ALA A 640 2.04 -31.24 7.21
N LEU A 641 1.91 -29.93 6.96
CA LEU A 641 3.02 -29.00 7.04
C LEU A 641 3.64 -28.99 8.45
N PRO A 642 4.93 -29.33 8.62
CA PRO A 642 5.58 -29.29 9.92
C PRO A 642 5.68 -27.86 10.44
N ALA A 643 5.54 -27.65 11.76
CA ALA A 643 5.67 -26.32 12.36
C ALA A 643 7.03 -25.67 12.07
N GLN A 644 8.08 -26.48 11.90
CA GLN A 644 9.45 -26.08 11.59
C GLN A 644 9.60 -25.51 10.16
N ALA A 645 8.69 -25.84 9.25
CA ALA A 645 8.65 -25.28 7.90
C ALA A 645 8.05 -23.85 7.86
N GLY A 646 7.49 -23.37 8.97
CA GLY A 646 6.75 -22.11 9.05
C GLY A 646 5.28 -22.24 8.67
N GLY A 647 4.60 -21.10 8.47
CA GLY A 647 3.18 -21.07 8.09
C GLY A 647 2.96 -21.15 6.58
N GLY A 648 1.84 -21.75 6.16
CA GLY A 648 1.45 -21.86 4.74
C GLY A 648 0.82 -20.59 4.14
N ALA A 649 0.69 -19.50 4.90
CA ALA A 649 0.03 -18.28 4.43
C ALA A 649 0.85 -17.58 3.33
N GLY A 650 0.19 -17.25 2.22
CA GLY A 650 0.80 -16.57 1.07
C GLY A 650 1.39 -17.52 -0.01
N TYR A 651 1.37 -18.83 0.21
CA TYR A 651 1.72 -19.83 -0.79
C TYR A 651 0.45 -20.41 -1.46
N GLY A 652 0.56 -20.76 -2.74
CA GLY A 652 -0.36 -21.66 -3.43
C GLY A 652 -0.32 -23.03 -2.77
N VAL A 653 0.82 -23.71 -2.85
CA VAL A 653 1.13 -24.90 -2.06
C VAL A 653 2.50 -24.72 -1.42
N HIS A 654 2.60 -24.84 -0.10
CA HIS A 654 3.89 -24.67 0.58
C HIS A 654 4.92 -25.65 0.00
N PRO A 655 6.13 -25.21 -0.41
CA PRO A 655 7.07 -26.09 -1.12
C PRO A 655 7.51 -27.32 -0.32
N ALA A 656 7.70 -27.19 0.99
CA ALA A 656 7.99 -28.35 1.85
C ALA A 656 6.84 -29.39 1.87
N LEU A 657 5.58 -28.94 1.76
CA LEU A 657 4.41 -29.82 1.72
C LEU A 657 4.32 -30.54 0.37
N LEU A 658 4.57 -29.83 -0.73
CA LEU A 658 4.59 -30.39 -2.09
C LEU A 658 5.78 -31.35 -2.27
N ASP A 659 6.95 -31.01 -1.74
CA ASP A 659 8.12 -31.89 -1.77
C ASP A 659 7.85 -33.19 -0.99
N SER A 660 7.30 -33.10 0.22
CA SER A 660 6.91 -34.28 1.00
C SER A 660 5.86 -35.16 0.32
N ALA A 661 4.98 -34.57 -0.49
CA ALA A 661 4.04 -35.34 -1.31
C ALA A 661 4.78 -36.20 -2.34
N LEU A 662 5.84 -35.68 -2.97
CA LEU A 662 6.66 -36.42 -3.93
C LEU A 662 7.54 -37.47 -3.27
N GLN A 663 7.93 -37.30 -2.01
CA GLN A 663 8.70 -38.31 -1.27
C GLN A 663 7.99 -39.67 -1.22
N ALA A 664 6.65 -39.70 -1.26
CA ALA A 664 5.88 -40.94 -1.30
C ALA A 664 6.17 -41.80 -2.54
N VAL A 665 6.70 -41.22 -3.64
CA VAL A 665 7.13 -41.99 -4.82
C VAL A 665 8.20 -43.04 -4.47
N ALA A 666 9.00 -42.80 -3.43
CA ALA A 666 9.97 -43.77 -2.92
C ALA A 666 9.36 -45.07 -2.36
N LEU A 667 8.05 -45.11 -2.15
CA LEU A 667 7.34 -46.32 -1.72
C LEU A 667 6.93 -47.22 -2.90
N PHE A 668 7.02 -46.77 -4.15
CA PHE A 668 6.76 -47.66 -5.28
C PHE A 668 7.77 -48.81 -5.31
N PRO A 669 7.35 -50.05 -5.66
CA PRO A 669 8.28 -51.18 -5.77
C PRO A 669 9.40 -50.95 -6.79
N ALA A 670 9.08 -50.34 -7.94
CA ALA A 670 10.03 -50.05 -9.01
C ALA A 670 11.05 -48.96 -8.63
N ALA A 671 10.76 -48.16 -7.61
CA ALA A 671 11.62 -47.06 -7.20
C ALA A 671 12.92 -47.57 -6.54
N ALA A 672 12.96 -48.80 -6.03
CA ALA A 672 14.17 -49.38 -5.44
C ALA A 672 15.32 -49.59 -6.45
N GLU A 673 15.04 -49.57 -7.76
CA GLU A 673 16.01 -49.76 -8.85
C GLU A 673 16.27 -48.47 -9.63
N SER A 674 15.70 -47.32 -9.24
CA SER A 674 15.85 -46.04 -9.95
C SER A 674 17.04 -45.23 -9.43
N ASP A 675 17.83 -44.71 -10.37
CA ASP A 675 18.94 -43.79 -10.10
C ASP A 675 18.46 -42.32 -9.98
N GLY A 676 17.17 -42.04 -10.16
CA GLY A 676 16.60 -40.71 -10.29
C GLY A 676 15.46 -40.39 -9.31
N TRP A 677 15.65 -39.38 -8.47
CA TRP A 677 14.74 -39.06 -7.36
C TRP A 677 14.29 -37.59 -7.30
N LEU A 678 14.85 -36.72 -8.14
CA LEU A 678 14.50 -35.31 -8.18
C LEU A 678 13.54 -35.03 -9.33
N ALA A 679 12.47 -34.28 -9.03
CA ALA A 679 11.53 -33.85 -10.07
C ALA A 679 12.24 -32.91 -11.05
N SER A 680 12.39 -33.37 -12.29
CA SER A 680 13.13 -32.70 -13.36
C SER A 680 12.22 -32.10 -14.42
N SER A 681 11.04 -32.69 -14.65
CA SER A 681 10.05 -32.15 -15.58
C SER A 681 8.65 -32.34 -15.02
N TRP A 682 7.81 -31.33 -15.21
CA TRP A 682 6.42 -31.30 -14.80
C TRP A 682 5.55 -30.94 -16.00
N SER A 683 4.45 -31.66 -16.18
CA SER A 683 3.48 -31.39 -17.25
C SER A 683 2.07 -31.27 -16.68
N GLY A 684 1.32 -30.31 -17.22
CA GLY A 684 -0.08 -30.08 -16.85
C GLY A 684 -0.28 -29.72 -15.38
N LEU A 685 0.51 -28.77 -14.87
CA LEU A 685 0.37 -28.26 -13.51
C LEU A 685 -0.84 -27.34 -13.41
N ALA A 686 -1.67 -27.56 -12.40
CA ALA A 686 -2.78 -26.67 -12.07
C ALA A 686 -2.92 -26.49 -10.55
N LEU A 687 -3.12 -25.24 -10.14
CA LEU A 687 -3.47 -24.86 -8.78
C LEU A 687 -4.97 -24.59 -8.75
N HIS A 688 -5.69 -25.27 -7.86
CA HIS A 688 -7.15 -25.17 -7.73
C HIS A 688 -7.57 -24.35 -6.52
N THR A 689 -6.89 -24.57 -5.38
CA THR A 689 -7.10 -23.86 -4.12
C THR A 689 -5.75 -23.59 -3.47
N ALA A 690 -5.54 -22.38 -2.94
CA ALA A 690 -4.28 -21.99 -2.30
C ALA A 690 -4.30 -22.14 -0.77
N GLY A 691 -3.12 -22.33 -0.17
CA GLY A 691 -2.90 -22.18 1.28
C GLY A 691 -3.34 -23.36 2.15
N ALA A 692 -3.52 -24.55 1.59
CA ALA A 692 -3.88 -25.73 2.37
C ALA A 692 -2.72 -26.18 3.31
N PRO A 693 -2.96 -26.35 4.63
CA PRO A 693 -1.91 -26.74 5.59
C PRO A 693 -1.62 -28.25 5.59
N ALA A 694 -2.49 -29.06 4.98
CA ALA A 694 -2.35 -30.49 4.86
C ALA A 694 -3.02 -30.97 3.55
N LEU A 695 -2.45 -32.01 2.93
CA LEU A 695 -2.94 -32.60 1.68
C LEU A 695 -3.15 -34.10 1.81
N ARG A 696 -4.15 -34.59 1.08
CA ARG A 696 -4.33 -35.97 0.68
C ARG A 696 -3.91 -36.11 -0.77
N VAL A 697 -2.90 -36.92 -1.02
CA VAL A 697 -2.22 -37.00 -2.32
C VAL A 697 -2.36 -38.40 -2.89
N ARG A 698 -2.88 -38.48 -4.12
CA ARG A 698 -2.89 -39.70 -4.92
C ARG A 698 -1.79 -39.63 -5.97
N LEU A 699 -0.95 -40.65 -6.01
CA LEU A 699 0.14 -40.82 -6.97
C LEU A 699 -0.13 -42.08 -7.80
N ARG A 700 -0.04 -41.95 -9.12
CA ARG A 700 -0.15 -43.09 -10.06
C ARG A 700 1.08 -43.09 -10.96
N ALA A 701 1.73 -44.25 -11.09
CA ALA A 701 2.81 -44.43 -12.05
C ALA A 701 2.30 -44.27 -13.49
N THR A 702 2.92 -43.39 -14.25
CA THR A 702 2.65 -43.16 -15.69
C THR A 702 3.73 -43.76 -16.58
N GLY A 703 4.87 -44.13 -16.00
CA GLY A 703 6.03 -44.74 -16.65
C GLY A 703 7.07 -45.20 -15.61
N PRO A 704 8.24 -45.69 -16.03
CA PRO A 704 9.28 -46.20 -15.11
C PRO A 704 9.78 -45.14 -14.11
N ASP A 705 9.96 -43.90 -14.57
CA ASP A 705 10.47 -42.77 -13.79
C ASP A 705 9.47 -41.59 -13.79
N SER A 706 8.17 -41.86 -13.94
CA SER A 706 7.17 -40.80 -14.03
C SER A 706 5.87 -41.11 -13.29
N VAL A 707 5.28 -40.09 -12.68
CA VAL A 707 4.06 -40.19 -11.87
C VAL A 707 3.09 -39.04 -12.16
N SER A 708 1.79 -39.30 -12.07
CA SER A 708 0.77 -38.24 -11.99
C SER A 708 0.47 -37.93 -10.52
N VAL A 709 0.23 -36.65 -10.20
CA VAL A 709 -0.05 -36.18 -8.83
C VAL A 709 -1.44 -35.54 -8.78
N ALA A 710 -2.27 -35.96 -7.85
CA ALA A 710 -3.56 -35.32 -7.56
C ALA A 710 -3.70 -35.09 -6.06
N ALA A 711 -3.82 -33.83 -5.64
CA ALA A 711 -3.85 -33.43 -4.24
C ALA A 711 -5.16 -32.73 -3.88
N THR A 712 -5.76 -33.15 -2.76
CA THR A 712 -6.92 -32.51 -2.13
C THR A 712 -6.61 -32.10 -0.70
N ASP A 713 -7.42 -31.22 -0.11
CA ASP A 713 -7.36 -30.95 1.33
C ASP A 713 -7.99 -32.09 2.16
N THR A 714 -7.99 -31.97 3.47
CA THR A 714 -8.55 -33.00 4.38
C THR A 714 -10.07 -33.17 4.26
N VAL A 715 -10.77 -32.23 3.61
CA VAL A 715 -12.21 -32.31 3.33
C VAL A 715 -12.51 -32.72 1.88
N GLY A 716 -11.49 -33.01 1.07
CA GLY A 716 -11.61 -33.52 -0.29
C GLY A 716 -11.72 -32.46 -1.39
N ARG A 717 -11.42 -31.18 -1.09
CA ARG A 717 -11.39 -30.13 -2.12
C ARG A 717 -10.09 -30.18 -2.91
N PRO A 718 -10.13 -30.08 -4.25
CA PRO A 718 -8.94 -29.92 -5.10
C PRO A 718 -8.01 -28.80 -4.63
N VAL A 719 -6.72 -29.12 -4.48
CA VAL A 719 -5.67 -28.14 -4.16
C VAL A 719 -4.70 -28.01 -5.33
N PHE A 720 -4.10 -29.13 -5.76
CA PHE A 720 -3.05 -29.14 -6.78
C PHE A 720 -3.13 -30.41 -7.63
N SER A 721 -2.78 -30.31 -8.91
CA SER A 721 -2.65 -31.47 -9.79
C SER A 721 -1.48 -31.31 -10.77
N ALA A 722 -0.81 -32.41 -11.08
CA ALA A 722 0.16 -32.53 -12.15
C ALA A 722 -0.14 -33.80 -12.95
N GLU A 723 -0.28 -33.69 -14.27
CA GLU A 723 -0.58 -34.85 -15.12
C GLU A 723 0.61 -35.80 -15.22
N ASN A 724 1.82 -35.25 -15.24
CA ASN A 724 3.04 -36.03 -15.29
C ASN A 724 4.19 -35.32 -14.60
N VAL A 725 4.93 -36.04 -13.77
CA VAL A 725 6.14 -35.59 -13.08
C VAL A 725 7.21 -36.61 -13.36
N VAL A 726 8.27 -36.20 -14.05
CA VAL A 726 9.41 -37.05 -14.38
C VAL A 726 10.48 -36.88 -13.31
N LEU A 727 10.86 -37.98 -12.68
CA LEU A 727 11.97 -38.05 -11.74
C LEU A 727 13.25 -38.37 -12.49
N GLY A 728 14.31 -37.60 -12.24
CA GLY A 728 15.57 -37.70 -12.95
C GLY A 728 16.76 -37.89 -12.00
N ALA A 729 17.82 -38.48 -12.53
CA ALA A 729 19.12 -38.55 -11.88
C ALA A 729 19.78 -37.17 -11.83
N LEU A 730 20.61 -36.95 -10.81
CA LEU A 730 21.45 -35.76 -10.76
C LEU A 730 22.58 -35.83 -11.80
N PRO A 731 23.01 -34.68 -12.37
CA PRO A 731 24.21 -34.65 -13.19
C PRO A 731 25.43 -35.15 -12.40
N ALA A 732 26.33 -35.89 -13.05
CA ALA A 732 27.44 -36.60 -12.39
C ALA A 732 28.38 -35.70 -11.56
N GLU A 733 28.44 -34.41 -11.89
CA GLU A 733 29.18 -33.38 -11.16
C GLU A 733 28.63 -33.08 -9.75
N TYR A 734 27.36 -33.44 -9.47
CA TYR A 734 26.71 -33.30 -8.17
C TYR A 734 26.74 -34.58 -7.32
N VAL A 735 27.01 -35.74 -7.93
CA VAL A 735 27.01 -37.07 -7.27
C VAL A 735 28.36 -37.40 -6.60
N ARG A 736 29.44 -36.70 -6.95
CA ARG A 736 30.74 -36.88 -6.28
C ARG A 736 30.70 -36.32 -4.85
N ALA A 737 30.63 -37.23 -3.86
CA ALA A 737 30.70 -36.91 -2.44
C ALA A 737 31.94 -36.04 -2.10
N PRO A 738 31.82 -35.04 -1.19
CA PRO A 738 32.93 -34.26 -0.70
C PRO A 738 33.68 -35.05 0.39
N HIS A 739 34.52 -35.99 -0.02
CA HIS A 739 35.66 -36.42 0.78
C HIS A 739 36.94 -36.28 -0.05
N ALA A 740 37.32 -35.02 -0.22
CA ALA A 740 38.71 -34.63 -0.23
C ALA A 740 38.78 -33.29 0.50
N GLU A 741 39.74 -33.12 1.41
CA GLU A 741 40.27 -31.80 1.75
C GLU A 741 40.41 -30.95 0.48
N PRO A 742 40.37 -29.61 0.57
CA PRO A 742 40.53 -28.75 -0.60
C PRO A 742 41.87 -29.05 -1.26
N VAL A 743 41.85 -29.95 -2.24
CA VAL A 743 42.94 -30.14 -3.16
C VAL A 743 42.83 -28.94 -4.08
N THR A 744 43.57 -27.90 -3.75
CA THR A 744 44.16 -27.03 -4.76
C THR A 744 44.90 -27.94 -5.74
N ARG A 745 44.21 -28.41 -6.79
CA ARG A 745 44.84 -28.89 -8.00
C ARG A 745 44.76 -27.77 -9.03
N THR A 746 45.53 -26.74 -8.72
CA THR A 746 46.51 -26.22 -9.65
C THR A 746 47.30 -27.39 -10.27
N GLY A 747 46.76 -27.98 -11.34
CA GLY A 747 47.64 -28.31 -12.44
C GLY A 747 48.03 -26.98 -13.11
N PRO A 748 49.27 -26.81 -13.59
CA PRO A 748 49.59 -25.64 -14.38
C PRO A 748 48.60 -25.57 -15.55
N GLY A 749 47.88 -24.45 -15.68
CA GLY A 749 47.01 -24.19 -16.83
C GLY A 749 47.81 -24.35 -18.13
N LEU A 750 47.13 -24.61 -19.24
CA LEU A 750 47.76 -24.87 -20.54
C LEU A 750 48.85 -23.82 -20.89
N ALA A 751 48.64 -22.55 -20.54
CA ALA A 751 49.62 -21.47 -20.69
C ALA A 751 50.94 -21.69 -19.92
N ALA A 752 50.88 -22.22 -18.69
CA ALA A 752 52.07 -22.54 -17.89
C ALA A 752 52.79 -23.79 -18.41
N ARG A 753 52.05 -24.80 -18.93
CA ARG A 753 52.64 -25.96 -19.62
C ARG A 753 53.33 -25.58 -20.92
N LEU A 754 52.78 -24.61 -21.66
CA LEU A 754 53.37 -24.08 -22.88
C LEU A 754 54.64 -23.26 -22.59
N ALA A 755 54.68 -22.50 -21.49
CA ALA A 755 55.86 -21.72 -21.11
C ALA A 755 57.12 -22.57 -20.85
N GLU A 756 56.95 -23.82 -20.41
CA GLU A 756 58.03 -24.75 -20.09
C GLU A 756 58.56 -25.57 -21.28
N LEU A 757 57.86 -25.55 -22.43
CA LEU A 757 58.24 -26.29 -23.63
C LEU A 757 59.10 -25.45 -24.60
N PRO A 758 59.99 -26.07 -25.40
CA PRO A 758 60.63 -25.42 -26.55
C PRO A 758 59.59 -25.03 -27.62
N GLU A 759 59.83 -23.93 -28.36
CA GLU A 759 58.89 -23.38 -29.37
C GLU A 759 58.30 -24.41 -30.36
N PRO A 760 59.05 -25.38 -30.91
CA PRO A 760 58.49 -26.39 -31.81
C PRO A 760 57.48 -27.32 -31.11
N ALA A 761 57.73 -27.67 -29.85
CA ALA A 761 56.89 -28.57 -29.06
C ALA A 761 55.62 -27.87 -28.53
N ARG A 762 55.60 -26.53 -28.49
CA ARG A 762 54.41 -25.76 -28.14
C ARG A 762 53.34 -25.83 -29.24
N ALA A 763 53.77 -25.72 -30.50
CA ALA A 763 52.87 -25.78 -31.65
C ALA A 763 52.23 -27.17 -31.78
N GLU A 764 53.01 -28.23 -31.60
CA GLU A 764 52.52 -29.62 -31.61
C GLU A 764 51.48 -29.88 -30.51
N LEU A 765 51.74 -29.42 -29.28
CA LEU A 765 50.81 -29.60 -28.16
C LEU A 765 49.46 -28.87 -28.36
N VAL A 766 49.47 -27.66 -28.91
CA VAL A 766 48.23 -26.90 -29.17
C VAL A 766 47.47 -27.51 -30.34
N LEU A 767 48.17 -28.02 -31.36
CA LEU A 767 47.54 -28.72 -32.47
C LEU A 767 46.87 -30.01 -32.00
N ASP A 768 47.55 -30.83 -31.19
CA ASP A 768 46.98 -32.05 -30.61
C ASP A 768 45.71 -31.75 -29.80
N LEU A 769 45.73 -30.68 -28.99
CA LEU A 769 44.55 -30.25 -28.24
C LEU A 769 43.35 -29.92 -29.15
N VAL A 770 43.61 -29.20 -30.25
CA VAL A 770 42.56 -28.86 -31.23
C VAL A 770 42.05 -30.12 -31.93
N LEU A 771 42.93 -31.02 -32.33
CA LEU A 771 42.57 -32.27 -33.01
C LEU A 771 41.76 -33.20 -32.09
N ASP A 772 42.15 -33.35 -30.83
CA ASP A 772 41.45 -34.16 -29.83
C ASP A 772 40.03 -33.64 -29.60
N HIS A 773 39.87 -32.33 -29.37
CA HIS A 773 38.55 -31.74 -29.15
C HIS A 773 37.70 -31.73 -30.43
N THR A 774 38.32 -31.70 -31.60
CA THR A 774 37.63 -31.84 -32.89
C THR A 774 37.10 -33.27 -33.06
N ALA A 775 37.89 -34.28 -32.70
CA ALA A 775 37.51 -35.69 -32.75
C ALA A 775 36.37 -36.01 -31.78
N GLU A 776 36.44 -35.47 -30.56
CA GLU A 776 35.39 -35.60 -29.55
C GLU A 776 34.06 -34.99 -30.01
N VAL A 777 34.07 -33.78 -30.57
CA VAL A 777 32.85 -33.10 -31.03
C VAL A 777 32.20 -33.83 -32.21
N LEU A 778 33.00 -34.45 -33.08
CA LEU A 778 32.50 -35.25 -34.19
C LEU A 778 32.18 -36.71 -33.81
N GLY A 779 32.50 -37.15 -32.60
CA GLY A 779 32.30 -38.52 -32.13
C GLY A 779 33.09 -39.55 -32.95
N ARG A 780 34.30 -39.22 -33.40
CA ARG A 780 35.14 -40.09 -34.25
C ARG A 780 36.38 -40.58 -33.49
N ASP A 781 36.66 -41.89 -33.57
CA ASP A 781 37.86 -42.52 -32.99
C ASP A 781 39.06 -42.58 -33.96
N THR A 782 38.95 -41.97 -35.15
CA THR A 782 39.99 -41.98 -36.19
C THR A 782 40.74 -40.65 -36.25
N ALA A 783 42.07 -40.71 -36.45
CA ALA A 783 42.92 -39.53 -36.52
C ALA A 783 42.44 -38.50 -37.57
N ILE A 784 42.33 -37.24 -37.15
CA ILE A 784 41.92 -36.10 -37.98
C ILE A 784 43.15 -35.48 -38.63
N ASN A 785 43.08 -35.18 -39.93
CA ASN A 785 44.13 -34.43 -40.61
C ASN A 785 43.97 -32.92 -40.35
N GLY A 786 45.01 -32.26 -39.84
CA GLY A 786 45.00 -30.85 -39.46
C GLY A 786 44.80 -29.86 -40.60
N ASP A 787 45.12 -30.27 -41.83
CA ASP A 787 44.98 -29.45 -43.04
C ASP A 787 43.54 -29.43 -43.60
N ASN A 788 42.68 -30.37 -43.20
CA ASN A 788 41.33 -30.45 -43.73
C ASN A 788 40.44 -29.35 -43.14
N ALA A 789 39.64 -28.71 -43.98
CA ALA A 789 38.72 -27.68 -43.52
C ALA A 789 37.65 -28.27 -42.58
N PHE A 790 37.28 -27.56 -41.52
CA PHE A 790 36.24 -27.99 -40.59
C PHE A 790 34.91 -28.31 -41.29
N SER A 791 34.57 -27.57 -42.36
CA SER A 791 33.40 -27.86 -43.20
C SER A 791 33.47 -29.22 -43.89
N GLU A 792 34.66 -29.67 -44.30
CA GLU A 792 34.88 -30.99 -44.92
C GLU A 792 34.90 -32.11 -43.86
N LEU A 793 35.23 -31.77 -42.62
CA LEU A 793 35.21 -32.70 -41.48
C LEU A 793 33.78 -32.93 -40.93
N GLY A 794 32.81 -32.10 -41.29
CA GLY A 794 31.40 -32.20 -40.90
C GLY A 794 30.96 -31.18 -39.84
N PHE A 795 31.65 -30.05 -39.73
CA PHE A 795 31.24 -28.97 -38.83
C PHE A 795 30.10 -28.14 -39.43
N GLU A 796 29.02 -28.00 -38.65
CA GLU A 796 27.87 -27.13 -38.87
C GLU A 796 27.79 -26.11 -37.72
N SER A 797 26.92 -25.10 -37.81
CA SER A 797 26.86 -23.99 -36.86
C SER A 797 26.75 -24.41 -35.38
N LEU A 798 26.12 -25.56 -35.08
CA LEU A 798 26.01 -26.09 -33.72
C LEU A 798 27.28 -26.80 -33.24
N THR A 799 27.95 -27.59 -34.08
CA THR A 799 29.19 -28.28 -33.71
C THR A 799 30.37 -27.31 -33.63
N ALA A 800 30.37 -26.23 -34.43
CA ALA A 800 31.33 -25.13 -34.32
C ALA A 800 31.25 -24.43 -32.95
N VAL A 801 30.03 -24.23 -32.42
CA VAL A 801 29.82 -23.66 -31.08
C VAL A 801 30.29 -24.61 -29.98
N ALA A 802 30.06 -25.92 -30.14
CA ALA A 802 30.51 -26.94 -29.19
C ALA A 802 32.05 -27.00 -29.11
N LEU A 803 32.76 -27.03 -30.24
CA LEU A 803 34.22 -27.00 -30.28
C LEU A 803 34.77 -25.71 -29.67
N ARG A 804 34.17 -24.56 -30.00
CA ARG A 804 34.56 -23.26 -29.41
C ARG A 804 34.44 -23.25 -27.89
N ASN A 805 33.34 -23.78 -27.35
CA ASN A 805 33.13 -23.81 -25.90
C ASN A 805 34.16 -24.71 -25.20
N ARG A 806 34.42 -25.91 -25.76
CA ARG A 806 35.42 -26.84 -25.21
C ARG A 806 36.84 -26.26 -25.27
N LEU A 807 37.22 -25.62 -26.37
CA LEU A 807 38.52 -24.96 -26.49
C LEU A 807 38.65 -23.75 -25.55
N ALA A 808 37.59 -22.97 -25.33
CA ALA A 808 37.59 -21.85 -24.39
C ALA A 808 37.80 -22.34 -22.95
N GLU A 809 37.18 -23.47 -22.59
CA GLU A 809 37.35 -24.13 -21.30
C GLU A 809 38.76 -24.70 -21.12
N ALA A 810 39.29 -25.39 -22.12
CA ALA A 810 40.62 -26.01 -22.05
C ALA A 810 41.78 -25.01 -22.07
N THR A 811 41.61 -23.88 -22.76
CA THR A 811 42.66 -22.85 -22.92
C THR A 811 42.52 -21.70 -21.93
N GLY A 812 41.33 -21.49 -21.34
CA GLY A 812 41.00 -20.33 -20.51
C GLY A 812 40.83 -19.03 -21.31
N LEU A 813 40.84 -19.08 -22.64
CA LEU A 813 40.72 -17.90 -23.51
C LEU A 813 39.25 -17.53 -23.77
N LYS A 814 38.99 -16.22 -23.92
CA LYS A 814 37.71 -15.73 -24.46
C LYS A 814 37.71 -15.85 -25.98
N LEU A 815 37.14 -16.94 -26.49
CA LEU A 815 37.08 -17.23 -27.93
C LEU A 815 35.78 -16.72 -28.58
N ARG A 816 35.89 -16.11 -29.78
CA ARG A 816 34.76 -15.57 -30.54
C ARG A 816 33.88 -16.68 -31.11
N THR A 817 32.61 -16.40 -31.36
CA THR A 817 31.65 -17.38 -31.91
C THR A 817 31.93 -17.76 -33.37
N THR A 818 32.66 -16.92 -34.10
CA THR A 818 33.07 -17.13 -35.50
C THR A 818 34.38 -17.89 -35.66
N LEU A 819 35.00 -18.33 -34.56
CA LEU A 819 36.37 -18.88 -34.51
C LEU A 819 36.67 -19.94 -35.57
N VAL A 820 35.76 -20.91 -35.76
CA VAL A 820 35.91 -22.01 -36.72
C VAL A 820 35.78 -21.54 -38.19
N PHE A 821 35.15 -20.39 -38.42
CA PHE A 821 35.03 -19.78 -39.75
C PHE A 821 36.19 -18.82 -40.05
N ASP A 822 36.66 -18.11 -39.02
CA ASP A 822 37.82 -17.21 -39.12
C ASP A 822 39.13 -18.01 -39.30
N TYR A 823 39.19 -19.22 -38.72
CA TYR A 823 40.30 -20.17 -38.84
C TYR A 823 39.77 -21.54 -39.31
N PRO A 824 39.62 -21.72 -40.64
CA PRO A 824 38.82 -22.80 -41.20
C PRO A 824 39.46 -24.20 -41.13
N THR A 825 40.69 -24.34 -40.67
CA THR A 825 41.38 -25.63 -40.46
C THR A 825 41.88 -25.76 -39.02
N PRO A 826 42.00 -26.99 -38.48
CA PRO A 826 42.62 -27.23 -37.17
C PRO A 826 44.00 -26.58 -37.02
N ASP A 827 44.85 -26.63 -38.04
CA ASP A 827 46.17 -25.98 -38.03
C ASP A 827 46.11 -24.46 -37.90
N ALA A 828 45.22 -23.81 -38.67
CA ALA A 828 45.04 -22.36 -38.58
C ALA A 828 44.49 -21.94 -37.21
N LEU A 829 43.61 -22.76 -36.64
CA LEU A 829 43.04 -22.53 -35.33
C LEU A 829 44.07 -22.72 -34.22
N ALA A 830 44.90 -23.77 -34.29
CA ALA A 830 45.98 -24.03 -33.35
C ALA A 830 47.02 -22.90 -33.32
N ALA A 831 47.39 -22.38 -34.50
CA ALA A 831 48.31 -21.24 -34.61
C ALA A 831 47.72 -19.97 -33.96
N HIS A 832 46.43 -19.70 -34.14
CA HIS A 832 45.75 -18.57 -33.52
C HIS A 832 45.72 -18.67 -31.99
N LEU A 833 45.39 -19.87 -31.46
CA LEU A 833 45.35 -20.11 -30.03
C LEU A 833 46.75 -20.00 -29.41
N LEU A 834 47.79 -20.50 -30.09
CA LEU A 834 49.17 -20.39 -29.62
C LEU A 834 49.62 -18.92 -29.50
N ALA A 835 49.25 -18.07 -30.46
CA ALA A 835 49.54 -16.64 -30.42
C ALA A 835 48.79 -15.93 -29.26
N ALA A 836 47.54 -16.31 -29.03
CA ALA A 836 46.71 -15.74 -27.96
C ALA A 836 47.15 -16.18 -26.54
N LEU A 837 47.92 -17.27 -26.42
CA LEU A 837 48.43 -17.81 -25.15
C LEU A 837 49.81 -17.23 -24.75
N GLN A 838 50.39 -16.30 -25.51
CA GLN A 838 51.62 -15.60 -25.13
C GLN A 838 51.32 -14.40 -24.21
N PRO A 839 52.12 -14.15 -23.15
CA PRO A 839 51.88 -13.04 -22.23
C PRO A 839 52.16 -11.67 -22.89
N SER A 840 51.18 -10.77 -22.87
CA SER A 840 51.27 -9.38 -23.37
C SER A 840 51.53 -8.38 -22.22
N THR A 841 52.40 -7.39 -22.46
CA THR A 841 52.69 -6.28 -21.52
C THR A 841 51.77 -5.07 -21.80
N GLU A 842 51.24 -4.48 -20.72
CA GLU A 842 50.10 -3.55 -20.65
C GLU A 842 50.23 -2.25 -21.48
N ASP A 843 51.43 -1.77 -21.80
CA ASP A 843 51.62 -0.53 -22.58
C ASP A 843 51.20 -0.66 -24.06
N SER A 844 51.18 -1.88 -24.61
CA SER A 844 50.82 -2.12 -26.01
C SER A 844 49.31 -2.01 -26.27
N ASP A 845 48.47 -2.22 -25.25
CA ASP A 845 47.02 -2.37 -25.43
C ASP A 845 46.31 -1.01 -25.53
N VAL A 846 46.88 0.02 -24.86
CA VAL A 846 46.39 1.40 -24.93
C VAL A 846 46.70 2.02 -26.30
N LEU A 847 47.93 1.84 -26.79
CA LEU A 847 48.32 2.33 -28.13
C LEU A 847 47.56 1.59 -29.25
N ALA A 848 47.40 0.27 -29.14
CA ALA A 848 46.57 -0.50 -30.08
C ALA A 848 45.07 -0.13 -30.01
N GLY A 849 44.61 0.39 -28.86
CA GLY A 849 43.28 1.00 -28.72
C GLY A 849 43.14 2.31 -29.50
N LEU A 850 44.16 3.16 -29.46
CA LEU A 850 44.18 4.43 -30.19
C LEU A 850 44.26 4.21 -31.71
N ASP A 851 45.05 3.26 -32.19
CA ASP A 851 45.15 2.92 -33.61
C ASP A 851 43.80 2.44 -34.19
N ARG A 852 43.03 1.67 -33.40
CA ARG A 852 41.67 1.23 -33.78
C ARG A 852 40.68 2.40 -33.83
N LEU A 853 40.82 3.36 -32.93
CA LEU A 853 40.00 4.57 -32.91
C LEU A 853 40.32 5.49 -34.11
N GLU A 854 41.60 5.61 -34.47
CA GLU A 854 42.04 6.35 -35.67
C GLU A 854 41.46 5.73 -36.95
N GLN A 855 41.58 4.41 -37.10
CA GLN A 855 40.98 3.71 -38.25
C GLN A 855 39.46 3.91 -38.33
N ALA A 856 38.75 3.87 -37.20
CA ALA A 856 37.30 4.07 -37.17
C ALA A 856 36.88 5.51 -37.51
N LEU A 857 37.71 6.51 -37.21
CA LEU A 857 37.40 7.92 -37.44
C LEU A 857 37.68 8.38 -38.88
N PHE A 858 38.67 7.79 -39.54
CA PHE A 858 39.09 8.19 -40.89
C PHE A 858 38.68 7.20 -41.99
N ALA A 859 38.07 6.06 -41.63
CA ALA A 859 37.41 5.17 -42.60
C ALA A 859 36.00 5.69 -42.95
N ASP A 860 35.94 6.63 -43.88
CA ASP A 860 34.85 7.07 -44.81
C ASP A 860 33.35 6.77 -44.50
N ALA A 861 32.91 6.74 -43.23
CA ALA A 861 31.52 6.43 -42.85
C ALA A 861 30.90 7.35 -41.78
N GLY A 862 31.52 8.48 -41.47
CA GLY A 862 31.01 9.47 -40.52
C GLY A 862 30.67 10.80 -41.20
N GLY A 863 29.39 11.14 -41.30
CA GLY A 863 29.00 12.49 -41.76
C GLY A 863 29.45 13.60 -40.78
N PRO A 864 29.44 14.89 -41.21
CA PRO A 864 29.91 16.04 -40.41
C PRO A 864 29.43 16.13 -38.94
N PRO A 865 28.21 15.69 -38.57
CA PRO A 865 27.74 15.74 -37.18
C PRO A 865 28.47 14.78 -36.22
N LEU A 866 28.95 13.63 -36.71
CA LEU A 866 29.66 12.64 -35.89
C LEU A 866 31.06 13.16 -35.52
N HIS A 867 31.75 13.79 -36.48
CA HIS A 867 33.08 14.37 -36.27
C HIS A 867 33.08 15.50 -35.23
N GLY A 868 32.03 16.32 -35.17
CA GLY A 868 31.90 17.37 -34.15
C GLY A 868 31.81 16.80 -32.72
N ARG A 869 30.97 15.78 -32.52
CA ARG A 869 30.79 15.12 -31.22
C ARG A 869 32.05 14.38 -30.76
N VAL A 870 32.75 13.72 -31.69
CA VAL A 870 34.01 13.05 -31.38
C VAL A 870 35.12 14.06 -31.06
N LYS A 871 35.21 15.18 -31.77
CA LYS A 871 36.18 16.25 -31.45
C LYS A 871 36.01 16.79 -30.03
N VAL A 872 34.77 17.04 -29.60
CA VAL A 872 34.49 17.49 -28.23
C VAL A 872 34.94 16.44 -27.21
N ARG A 873 34.67 15.15 -27.46
CA ARG A 873 35.04 14.08 -26.54
C ARG A 873 36.54 13.81 -26.48
N LEU A 874 37.24 13.93 -27.61
CA LEU A 874 38.70 13.83 -27.65
C LEU A 874 39.37 15.01 -26.94
N ARG A 875 38.85 16.24 -27.09
CA ARG A 875 39.33 17.40 -26.32
C ARG A 875 39.13 17.23 -24.82
N ASP A 876 37.97 16.71 -24.40
CA ASP A 876 37.67 16.45 -22.99
C ASP A 876 38.57 15.37 -22.39
N LEU A 877 38.90 14.33 -23.17
CA LEU A 877 39.88 13.31 -22.78
C LEU A 877 41.31 13.87 -22.72
N LEU A 878 41.70 14.73 -23.67
CA LEU A 878 43.01 15.38 -23.66
C LEU A 878 43.17 16.28 -22.43
N PHE A 879 42.15 17.10 -22.13
CA PHE A 879 42.13 17.98 -20.96
C PHE A 879 42.28 17.20 -19.65
N ARG A 880 41.67 16.01 -19.56
CA ARG A 880 41.80 15.13 -18.40
C ARG A 880 43.17 14.44 -18.32
N LEU A 881 43.83 14.22 -19.44
CA LEU A 881 45.20 13.69 -19.48
C LEU A 881 46.21 14.78 -19.10
N ASP A 882 46.06 15.98 -19.64
CA ASP A 882 46.90 17.15 -19.32
C ASP A 882 46.76 17.53 -17.83
N GLY A 883 45.54 17.47 -17.29
CA GLY A 883 45.29 17.66 -15.85
C GLY A 883 45.84 16.55 -14.95
N ALA A 884 46.17 15.37 -15.50
CA ALA A 884 46.82 14.30 -14.76
C ALA A 884 48.35 14.48 -14.72
N ASP A 885 48.94 15.13 -15.73
CA ASP A 885 50.35 15.50 -15.76
C ASP A 885 50.66 16.76 -14.91
N ASP A 886 49.68 17.66 -14.72
CA ASP A 886 49.78 18.84 -13.85
C ASP A 886 49.44 18.58 -12.36
N ALA A 887 49.18 17.33 -11.96
CA ALA A 887 48.92 16.94 -10.57
C ALA A 887 50.21 16.82 -9.71
N GLY A 888 51.14 17.76 -9.90
CA GLY A 888 52.40 17.90 -9.17
C GLY A 888 52.35 18.98 -8.09
N GLY A 889 51.74 18.67 -6.95
CA GLY A 889 52.08 19.27 -5.64
C GLY A 889 51.13 20.37 -5.10
N PRO A 890 50.78 20.35 -3.79
CA PRO A 890 50.13 21.48 -3.13
C PRO A 890 51.16 22.44 -2.53
N GLU A 891 51.15 23.70 -2.95
CA GLU A 891 51.55 24.83 -2.09
C GLU A 891 50.39 25.84 -2.00
N ALA A 892 49.85 25.93 -0.78
CA ALA A 892 49.20 27.04 -0.08
C ALA A 892 48.46 28.15 -0.87
N GLY A 893 47.20 28.40 -0.46
CA GLY A 893 46.67 29.77 -0.38
C GLY A 893 45.17 29.88 -0.54
N ASP A 894 44.43 29.90 0.56
CA ASP A 894 43.08 30.51 0.62
C ASP A 894 43.16 31.97 0.17
N ALA A 895 42.30 32.39 -0.77
CA ALA A 895 41.88 33.78 -0.90
C ALA A 895 40.41 33.89 -1.39
N PRO A 896 39.62 34.87 -0.88
CA PRO A 896 38.19 34.96 -1.11
C PRO A 896 37.84 35.63 -2.45
N LEU A 897 36.71 35.23 -3.03
CA LEU A 897 36.13 35.68 -4.31
C LEU A 897 35.69 37.17 -4.38
N ASP A 898 36.17 38.03 -3.49
CA ASP A 898 35.76 39.44 -3.41
C ASP A 898 36.82 40.43 -3.95
N ALA A 899 37.86 39.94 -4.62
CA ALA A 899 38.92 40.78 -5.19
C ALA A 899 39.36 40.39 -6.62
N ALA A 900 38.57 39.58 -7.33
CA ALA A 900 38.85 39.30 -8.74
C ALA A 900 38.56 40.55 -9.57
N SER A 901 39.52 40.97 -10.39
CA SER A 901 39.32 42.11 -11.30
C SER A 901 38.36 41.74 -12.43
N ASP A 902 37.65 42.72 -13.00
CA ASP A 902 36.71 42.48 -14.10
C ASP A 902 37.37 41.70 -15.26
N ASP A 903 38.64 41.96 -15.55
CA ASP A 903 39.41 41.26 -16.59
C ASP A 903 39.63 39.77 -16.28
N GLU A 904 39.76 39.39 -14.99
CA GLU A 904 39.89 37.98 -14.58
C GLU A 904 38.56 37.25 -14.61
N ILE A 905 37.45 37.96 -14.35
CA ILE A 905 36.10 37.41 -14.45
C ILE A 905 35.70 37.21 -15.92
N PHE A 906 36.06 38.15 -16.81
CA PHE A 906 35.82 38.00 -18.25
C PHE A 906 36.70 36.92 -18.88
N ALA A 907 37.96 36.76 -18.45
CA ALA A 907 38.81 35.67 -18.91
C ALA A 907 38.29 34.28 -18.49
N LEU A 908 37.55 34.18 -17.38
CA LEU A 908 36.92 32.94 -16.94
C LEU A 908 35.63 32.63 -17.71
N LEU A 909 34.85 33.66 -18.06
CA LEU A 909 33.62 33.55 -18.87
C LEU A 909 33.90 33.25 -20.35
N ASP A 910 34.95 33.82 -20.94
CA ASP A 910 35.38 33.50 -22.32
C ASP A 910 35.86 32.05 -22.45
N ARG A 911 36.35 31.46 -21.36
CA ARG A 911 36.82 30.06 -21.32
C ARG A 911 35.69 29.04 -21.23
N GLU A 912 34.55 29.39 -20.64
CA GLU A 912 33.39 28.48 -20.53
C GLU A 912 32.38 28.60 -21.67
N LEU A 913 32.35 29.75 -22.39
CA LEU A 913 31.33 30.00 -23.42
C LEU A 913 31.85 29.96 -24.86
N ASP A 914 33.14 29.74 -25.09
CA ASP A 914 33.80 29.53 -26.40
C ASP A 914 33.31 30.51 -27.50
N LEU A 915 33.27 31.81 -27.17
CA LEU A 915 32.97 32.88 -28.12
C LEU A 915 34.27 33.54 -28.60
N SER A 916 34.90 32.92 -29.62
CA SER A 916 35.77 33.63 -30.57
C SER A 916 35.63 33.07 -31.98
#